data_AF-A0A847K2R7-F1
#
_entry.id   AF-A0A847K2R7-F1
#
_cell.length_a   1.000
_cell.length_b   1.000
_cell.length_c   1.000
_cell.angle_alpha   90.00
_cell.angle_beta   90.00
_cell.angle_gamma   90.00
#
_symmetry.space_group_name_H-M   'P 1'
#
loop_
_entity.id
_entity.type
_entity.pdbx_description
1 polymer ?
#
loop_
_entity_poly.entity_id
_entity_poly.type
_entity_poly.pdbx_seq_one_letter_code
_entity_poly.pdbx_strand_id
1 'polypeptide(L)'
;MHTRSRTGVFGIFLVLAALLLSACGAKMDSVITLNDDASGTRVFTATVSSDDVSEYLDGDPSRLDSLFNDQTPAELTYDGMSEDGDGSTVFTWTLTFANETEYQDKLTALVNLGESPDPVNASYNIFDSVFITGFEYGDNVSNQDIMDWAVGAVDASGLLGDSVGRSDMSEEGITTLIYGGETYEASDEYSYYAEVSDVEDMRASSVRVVTAGVDTGQYTRTITYDLPNENYLDNQEAIDEFFESATPQGGTLTKPTGSDTKWVIEFSSDKPEDIVAWTNAALLSDDTEFSVTEGVRTEGGLGLTLEVVDYFDCAQVCTGGPGWTSGTGEIILPDDWDNVGQYEPIKEVREFYLPMTASKVELNMTVAEKNPSIELNYEFPADVLADISDKVDVEFGEMYPNADVDTSTKDGVTTVEVRMESDDIAAFNSLLNSEFDGSSVTVTELDSGLFSRSVSARVDFQLSEDFQMNASSYEYEIKFGDIGSIDDAKSTFNLEVKVDGNKVSGQNDANGMIVFEVQGSKMKLVAWVIIGVVLLAVIGGIVGAVLIMRRKKKTGVPGQGQPGMGQGQPGMYPPQGGQQPYGGQQPYGGEQQYGGEQQYGGQQPYGGPQYGQPGQPGQGQPGQPYDRPGQYGQPGAPQGAPPSPQGQPQWGAPPPGQPSQFQPPSEGAQNLPPRPPEPGVASGSAPQAESMPPPPAAAAPPPAAAAPPPPTAPDDSTEDPAS
;
A
#
# COMPACT_ATOMS: atom_id res chain seq x y z
N MET A 1 -42.98 30.52 36.87
CA MET A 1 -42.77 31.81 37.58
C MET A 1 -42.11 31.54 38.92
N HIS A 2 -40.82 31.84 39.06
CA HIS A 2 -40.18 32.10 40.35
C HIS A 2 -39.18 33.26 40.18
N THR A 3 -38.79 33.88 41.28
CA THR A 3 -38.27 35.27 41.29
C THR A 3 -36.75 35.36 41.35
N ARG A 4 -36.18 36.26 40.53
CA ARG A 4 -34.80 36.77 40.66
C ARG A 4 -34.48 37.17 42.10
N SER A 5 -33.29 36.80 42.57
CA SER A 5 -32.65 37.34 43.77
C SER A 5 -31.31 37.99 43.37
N ARG A 6 -31.14 39.29 43.61
CA ARG A 6 -29.89 40.03 43.36
C ARG A 6 -29.35 40.58 44.68
N THR A 7 -28.61 39.77 45.44
CA THR A 7 -27.82 40.19 46.62
C THR A 7 -26.91 39.03 47.04
N GLY A 8 -25.60 39.26 47.25
CA GLY A 8 -24.69 38.21 47.76
C GLY A 8 -23.24 38.63 48.05
N VAL A 9 -22.60 39.35 47.13
CA VAL A 9 -21.12 39.50 47.08
C VAL A 9 -20.48 40.27 48.26
N PHE A 10 -21.23 41.09 48.99
CA PHE A 10 -20.70 42.03 50.01
C PHE A 10 -20.27 41.39 51.36
N GLY A 11 -19.95 40.09 51.40
CA GLY A 11 -19.80 39.31 52.63
C GLY A 11 -18.37 38.97 53.09
N ILE A 12 -17.40 38.84 52.17
CA ILE A 12 -16.09 38.21 52.45
C ILE A 12 -14.94 39.25 52.56
N PHE A 13 -15.12 40.44 51.97
CA PHE A 13 -14.12 41.51 51.85
C PHE A 13 -13.53 42.08 53.16
N LEU A 14 -14.08 41.72 54.33
CA LEU A 14 -13.78 42.37 55.62
C LEU A 14 -13.00 41.50 56.63
N VAL A 15 -12.46 40.37 56.18
CA VAL A 15 -11.56 39.51 56.98
C VAL A 15 -10.20 39.28 56.31
N LEU A 16 -10.13 39.29 54.97
CA LEU A 16 -8.87 39.26 54.20
C LEU A 16 -8.02 40.53 54.39
N ALA A 17 -8.66 41.68 54.60
CA ALA A 17 -8.04 43.00 54.82
C ALA A 17 -7.22 43.13 56.14
N ALA A 18 -6.79 42.02 56.73
CA ALA A 18 -5.95 41.95 57.93
C ALA A 18 -4.78 40.94 57.80
N LEU A 19 -4.56 40.37 56.60
CA LEU A 19 -3.43 39.47 56.29
C LEU A 19 -2.57 39.95 55.11
N LEU A 20 -3.08 40.88 54.27
CA LEU A 20 -2.43 41.36 53.04
C LEU A 20 -1.64 42.67 53.27
N LEU A 21 -0.58 42.62 54.09
CA LEU A 21 0.31 43.78 54.34
C LEU A 21 1.80 43.34 54.49
N SER A 22 2.22 42.42 53.63
CA SER A 22 3.65 42.10 53.41
C SER A 22 3.91 41.47 52.03
N ALA A 23 3.15 41.86 51.00
CA ALA A 23 3.58 41.77 49.60
C ALA A 23 4.54 42.95 49.33
N CYS A 24 5.55 42.77 48.49
CA CYS A 24 6.69 43.69 48.42
C CYS A 24 6.94 44.32 47.03
N GLY A 25 6.05 44.04 46.06
CA GLY A 25 6.22 44.41 44.66
C GLY A 25 4.92 44.40 43.86
N ALA A 26 5.02 44.63 42.55
CA ALA A 26 3.88 44.75 41.64
C ALA A 26 3.15 43.40 41.43
N LYS A 27 1.85 43.34 41.73
CA LYS A 27 1.06 42.12 41.57
C LYS A 27 0.66 41.91 40.11
N MET A 28 0.96 40.72 39.56
CA MET A 28 0.82 40.37 38.14
C MET A 28 -0.41 39.49 37.89
N ASP A 29 -1.59 40.09 37.78
CA ASP A 29 -2.82 39.37 37.41
C ASP A 29 -2.98 39.27 35.87
N SER A 30 -3.75 38.29 35.38
CA SER A 30 -4.20 38.30 33.99
C SER A 30 -5.62 37.77 33.77
N VAL A 31 -6.23 38.21 32.67
CA VAL A 31 -7.56 37.78 32.22
C VAL A 31 -7.47 37.28 30.78
N ILE A 32 -7.77 36.00 30.60
CA ILE A 32 -7.86 35.35 29.30
C ILE A 32 -9.32 35.40 28.83
N THR A 33 -9.53 35.71 27.56
CA THR A 33 -10.83 35.58 26.88
C THR A 33 -10.65 34.72 25.64
N LEU A 34 -11.37 33.60 25.58
CA LEU A 34 -11.42 32.70 24.43
C LEU A 34 -12.73 32.88 23.67
N ASN A 35 -12.65 32.74 22.35
CA ASN A 35 -13.78 32.69 21.43
C ASN A 35 -13.94 31.28 20.85
N ASP A 36 -15.16 30.96 20.41
CA ASP A 36 -15.54 29.68 19.79
C ASP A 36 -14.66 29.28 18.58
N ASP A 37 -14.02 30.24 17.91
CA ASP A 37 -13.14 30.04 16.75
C ASP A 37 -11.65 29.85 17.11
N ALA A 38 -11.35 29.54 18.38
CA ALA A 38 -10.01 29.46 18.94
C ALA A 38 -9.18 30.76 18.88
N SER A 39 -9.77 31.91 18.51
CA SER A 39 -9.11 33.20 18.71
C SER A 39 -9.32 33.71 20.14
N GLY A 40 -8.49 34.66 20.58
CA GLY A 40 -8.63 35.23 21.92
C GLY A 40 -7.67 36.35 22.28
N THR A 41 -7.76 36.77 23.54
CA THR A 41 -6.88 37.76 24.17
C THR A 41 -6.49 37.35 25.58
N ARG A 42 -5.22 37.55 25.97
CA ARG A 42 -4.78 37.57 27.39
C ARG A 42 -4.36 38.99 27.76
N VAL A 43 -5.09 39.58 28.68
CA VAL A 43 -4.83 40.92 29.22
C VAL A 43 -4.05 40.75 30.51
N PHE A 44 -2.83 41.28 30.57
CA PHE A 44 -1.98 41.31 31.76
C PHE A 44 -2.09 42.65 32.46
N THR A 45 -2.14 42.63 33.79
CA THR A 45 -2.21 43.84 34.63
C THR A 45 -1.20 43.77 35.76
N ALA A 46 -0.25 44.72 35.75
CA ALA A 46 0.69 44.92 36.86
C ALA A 46 0.15 46.01 37.80
N THR A 47 -0.22 45.63 39.01
CA THR A 47 -0.77 46.55 40.03
C THR A 47 0.29 46.93 41.05
N VAL A 48 0.62 48.22 41.14
CA VAL A 48 1.58 48.80 42.09
C VAL A 48 0.81 49.60 43.15
N SER A 49 1.06 49.34 44.43
CA SER A 49 0.31 50.00 45.50
C SER A 49 0.61 51.50 45.60
N SER A 50 -0.33 52.28 46.13
CA SER A 50 -0.13 53.72 46.36
C SER A 50 1.01 54.03 47.34
N ASP A 51 1.32 53.11 48.27
CA ASP A 51 2.47 53.22 49.17
C ASP A 51 3.79 52.99 48.41
N ASP A 52 3.88 51.96 47.54
CA ASP A 52 5.09 51.67 46.73
C ASP A 52 5.39 52.79 45.71
N VAL A 53 4.35 53.36 45.09
CA VAL A 53 4.49 54.55 44.23
C VAL A 53 5.04 55.74 45.03
N SER A 54 4.66 55.87 46.31
CA SER A 54 5.18 56.93 47.19
C SER A 54 6.58 56.64 47.77
N GLU A 55 6.99 55.39 47.94
CA GLU A 55 8.30 55.03 48.51
C GLU A 55 9.39 54.91 47.43
N TYR A 56 9.10 54.26 46.29
CA TYR A 56 10.11 53.91 45.28
C TYR A 56 10.07 54.75 43.99
N LEU A 57 8.98 55.48 43.72
CA LEU A 57 8.82 56.28 42.49
C LEU A 57 8.74 57.80 42.72
N ASP A 58 9.09 58.28 43.92
CA ASP A 58 8.94 59.69 44.36
C ASP A 58 7.49 60.22 44.27
N GLY A 59 6.48 59.35 44.15
CA GLY A 59 5.08 59.70 43.90
C GLY A 59 4.74 59.99 42.43
N ASP A 60 5.60 59.63 41.46
CA ASP A 60 5.38 59.83 40.02
C ASP A 60 5.50 58.51 39.21
N PRO A 61 4.39 57.78 39.00
CA PRO A 61 4.40 56.54 38.24
C PRO A 61 4.55 56.74 36.72
N SER A 62 4.49 57.99 36.22
CA SER A 62 4.65 58.30 34.78
C SER A 62 6.02 57.85 34.22
N ARG A 63 7.00 57.64 35.11
CA ARG A 63 8.33 57.09 34.80
C ARG A 63 8.27 55.62 34.38
N LEU A 64 7.36 54.83 34.96
CA LEU A 64 7.08 53.45 34.55
C LEU A 64 6.23 53.41 33.27
N ASP A 65 5.18 54.24 33.18
CA ASP A 65 4.35 54.36 31.98
C ASP A 65 5.18 54.65 30.72
N SER A 66 6.12 55.58 30.81
CA SER A 66 7.07 55.90 29.73
C SER A 66 8.02 54.72 29.40
N LEU A 67 8.51 54.01 30.43
CA LEU A 67 9.41 52.88 30.25
C LEU A 67 8.70 51.69 29.57
N PHE A 68 7.49 51.37 30.02
CA PHE A 68 6.70 50.27 29.48
C PHE A 68 6.25 50.56 28.04
N ASN A 69 5.80 51.79 27.74
CA ASN A 69 5.54 52.22 26.35
C ASN A 69 6.76 52.01 25.44
N ASP A 70 7.96 52.31 25.92
CA ASP A 70 9.19 52.26 25.11
C ASP A 70 9.86 50.86 25.07
N GLN A 71 9.49 49.93 25.96
CA GLN A 71 10.15 48.60 26.10
C GLN A 71 9.21 47.39 25.93
N THR A 72 7.92 47.58 25.67
CA THR A 72 6.97 46.48 25.45
C THR A 72 7.37 45.60 24.23
N PRO A 73 7.40 44.27 24.37
CA PRO A 73 7.69 43.32 23.28
C PRO A 73 6.69 43.39 22.12
N ALA A 74 7.06 42.87 20.95
CA ALA A 74 6.22 42.94 19.73
C ALA A 74 4.97 42.04 19.79
N GLU A 75 4.96 41.11 20.74
CA GLU A 75 3.92 40.12 21.02
C GLU A 75 2.77 40.73 21.84
N LEU A 76 3.00 41.89 22.46
CA LEU A 76 2.07 42.61 23.34
C LEU A 76 1.73 43.99 22.77
N THR A 77 0.51 44.45 23.04
CA THR A 77 0.14 45.87 22.95
C THR A 77 0.16 46.46 24.35
N TYR A 78 0.81 47.61 24.56
CA TYR A 78 0.68 48.37 25.81
C TYR A 78 -0.55 49.27 25.74
N ASP A 79 -1.50 49.06 26.65
CA ASP A 79 -2.78 49.78 26.68
C ASP A 79 -2.73 51.02 27.58
N GLY A 80 -1.68 51.14 28.41
CA GLY A 80 -1.38 52.33 29.21
C GLY A 80 -1.50 52.13 30.72
N MET A 81 -1.27 53.22 31.45
CA MET A 81 -1.41 53.34 32.90
C MET A 81 -2.81 53.85 33.31
N SER A 82 -3.34 53.32 34.41
CA SER A 82 -4.59 53.75 35.05
C SER A 82 -4.49 53.76 36.59
N GLU A 83 -5.50 54.30 37.27
CA GLU A 83 -5.61 54.40 38.74
C GLU A 83 -6.88 53.64 39.17
N ASP A 84 -6.76 52.68 40.08
CA ASP A 84 -7.92 51.95 40.64
C ASP A 84 -8.53 52.68 41.86
N GLY A 85 -9.72 52.25 42.29
CA GLY A 85 -10.55 52.91 43.31
C GLY A 85 -9.96 53.02 44.71
N ASP A 86 -8.80 52.41 44.99
CA ASP A 86 -8.04 52.57 46.23
C ASP A 86 -6.79 53.49 46.10
N GLY A 87 -6.48 53.93 44.87
CA GLY A 87 -5.31 54.76 44.53
C GLY A 87 -4.10 53.98 44.02
N SER A 88 -4.18 52.65 43.91
CA SER A 88 -3.14 51.83 43.28
C SER A 88 -3.03 52.13 41.78
N THR A 89 -1.81 52.04 41.24
CA THR A 89 -1.54 52.25 39.81
C THR A 89 -1.55 50.92 39.07
N VAL A 90 -2.32 50.81 38.00
CA VAL A 90 -2.45 49.60 37.17
C VAL A 90 -1.89 49.87 35.78
N PHE A 91 -0.89 49.09 35.36
CA PHE A 91 -0.34 49.08 34.01
C PHE A 91 -0.89 47.88 33.23
N THR A 92 -1.37 48.10 32.01
CA THR A 92 -2.12 47.09 31.24
C THR A 92 -1.47 46.75 29.90
N TRP A 93 -1.43 45.47 29.55
CA TRP A 93 -1.02 44.95 28.25
C TRP A 93 -1.99 43.92 27.70
N THR A 94 -2.17 43.90 26.38
CA THR A 94 -3.00 42.90 25.68
C THR A 94 -2.15 42.07 24.72
N LEU A 95 -2.16 40.75 24.92
CA LEU A 95 -1.73 39.72 23.96
C LEU A 95 -2.96 39.28 23.17
N THR A 96 -2.96 39.45 21.85
CA THR A 96 -4.02 38.90 20.96
C THR A 96 -3.48 37.71 20.18
N PHE A 97 -4.29 36.66 20.00
CA PHE A 97 -3.94 35.46 19.23
C PHE A 97 -5.12 34.97 18.39
N ALA A 98 -4.84 34.33 17.26
CA ALA A 98 -5.85 33.78 16.34
C ALA A 98 -5.99 32.25 16.40
N ASN A 99 -5.16 31.55 17.17
CA ASN A 99 -5.18 30.10 17.38
C ASN A 99 -4.16 29.69 18.47
N GLU A 100 -4.17 28.41 18.84
CA GLU A 100 -3.30 27.79 19.85
C GLU A 100 -1.81 27.94 19.52
N THR A 101 -1.40 27.66 18.28
CA THR A 101 0.01 27.75 17.87
C THR A 101 0.54 29.17 18.00
N GLU A 102 -0.22 30.18 17.57
CA GLU A 102 0.18 31.59 17.73
C GLU A 102 0.25 32.01 19.21
N TYR A 103 -0.64 31.47 20.05
CA TYR A 103 -0.63 31.71 21.49
C TYR A 103 0.61 31.10 22.16
N GLN A 104 0.91 29.82 21.86
CA GLN A 104 2.11 29.13 22.37
C GLN A 104 3.39 29.81 21.88
N ASP A 105 3.49 30.19 20.59
CA ASP A 105 4.64 30.92 20.05
C ASP A 105 4.85 32.26 20.78
N LYS A 106 3.78 33.01 21.05
CA LYS A 106 3.85 34.30 21.75
C LYS A 106 4.22 34.17 23.22
N LEU A 107 3.64 33.21 23.94
CA LEU A 107 4.05 32.91 25.31
C LEU A 107 5.52 32.45 25.36
N THR A 108 5.93 31.58 24.43
CA THR A 108 7.34 31.14 24.29
C THR A 108 8.27 32.32 24.05
N ALA A 109 7.92 33.24 23.17
CA ALA A 109 8.73 34.42 22.89
C ALA A 109 8.88 35.33 24.13
N LEU A 110 7.80 35.59 24.86
CA LEU A 110 7.81 36.41 26.08
C LEU A 110 8.63 35.77 27.22
N VAL A 111 8.41 34.48 27.49
CA VAL A 111 9.13 33.74 28.55
C VAL A 111 10.64 33.64 28.26
N ASN A 112 11.04 33.55 26.99
CA ASN A 112 12.45 33.60 26.59
C ASN A 112 13.11 34.97 26.84
N LEU A 113 12.37 36.08 26.96
CA LEU A 113 12.91 37.39 27.34
C LEU A 113 13.25 37.47 28.84
N GLY A 114 12.66 36.63 29.68
CA GLY A 114 12.99 36.46 31.10
C GLY A 114 14.09 35.41 31.40
N GLU A 115 14.73 34.86 30.36
CA GLU A 115 15.72 33.77 30.45
C GLU A 115 15.22 32.48 31.16
N SER A 116 13.90 32.27 31.28
CA SER A 116 13.33 31.06 31.92
C SER A 116 13.58 29.81 31.06
N PRO A 117 14.04 28.68 31.64
CA PRO A 117 14.55 27.53 30.88
C PRO A 117 13.50 26.46 30.56
N ASP A 118 12.29 26.55 31.12
CA ASP A 118 11.28 25.50 31.05
C ASP A 118 10.42 25.61 29.77
N PRO A 119 10.03 24.49 29.15
CA PRO A 119 9.31 24.50 27.88
C PRO A 119 7.85 24.94 28.07
N VAL A 120 7.46 26.00 27.36
CA VAL A 120 6.08 26.49 27.34
C VAL A 120 5.17 25.48 26.63
N ASN A 121 4.15 25.04 27.35
CA ASN A 121 3.05 24.22 26.85
C ASN A 121 1.75 24.94 27.18
N ALA A 122 1.04 25.38 26.14
CA ALA A 122 -0.27 26.01 26.25
C ALA A 122 -1.18 25.34 25.22
N SER A 123 -2.30 24.79 25.69
CA SER A 123 -3.20 23.95 24.90
C SER A 123 -4.64 24.18 25.33
N TYR A 124 -5.58 24.22 24.38
CA TYR A 124 -7.00 24.30 24.71
C TYR A 124 -7.87 23.63 23.64
N ASN A 125 -8.81 22.82 24.12
CA ASN A 125 -9.75 22.10 23.27
C ASN A 125 -11.12 22.78 23.38
N ILE A 126 -11.74 23.11 22.25
CA ILE A 126 -13.13 23.54 22.19
C ILE A 126 -13.96 22.39 21.59
N PHE A 127 -15.03 22.02 22.28
CA PHE A 127 -15.92 20.94 21.88
C PHE A 127 -17.31 21.50 21.55
N ASP A 128 -17.74 21.31 20.30
CA ASP A 128 -19.09 21.66 19.81
C ASP A 128 -19.63 20.48 18.97
N SER A 129 -19.98 19.39 19.67
CA SER A 129 -20.46 18.13 19.10
C SER A 129 -21.71 17.67 19.86
N VAL A 130 -22.60 16.93 19.20
CA VAL A 130 -23.78 16.31 19.84
C VAL A 130 -23.40 15.32 20.95
N PHE A 131 -22.16 14.82 20.93
CA PHE A 131 -21.60 13.88 21.88
C PHE A 131 -20.59 14.48 22.86
N ILE A 132 -20.06 15.67 22.62
CA ILE A 132 -19.15 16.34 23.56
C ILE A 132 -19.24 17.85 23.38
N THR A 133 -19.47 18.56 24.47
CA THR A 133 -19.56 20.03 24.48
C THR A 133 -18.71 20.63 25.60
N GLY A 134 -18.39 21.92 25.46
CA GLY A 134 -17.63 22.67 26.46
C GLY A 134 -16.18 22.89 26.03
N PHE A 135 -15.26 22.98 26.99
CA PHE A 135 -13.85 23.26 26.71
C PHE A 135 -12.88 22.75 27.77
N GLU A 136 -11.62 22.59 27.35
CA GLU A 136 -10.45 22.48 28.21
C GLU A 136 -9.49 23.63 27.89
N TYR A 137 -8.85 24.19 28.91
CA TYR A 137 -7.78 25.17 28.79
C TYR A 137 -6.65 24.81 29.77
N GLY A 138 -5.41 24.84 29.30
CA GLY A 138 -4.23 24.64 30.12
C GLY A 138 -3.04 25.46 29.62
N ASP A 139 -2.36 26.18 30.50
CA ASP A 139 -0.97 26.63 30.28
C ASP A 139 -0.09 26.42 31.51
N ASN A 140 1.20 26.17 31.28
CA ASN A 140 2.19 25.88 32.32
C ASN A 140 3.10 27.07 32.68
N VAL A 141 2.65 28.32 32.49
CA VAL A 141 3.50 29.52 32.65
C VAL A 141 2.88 30.55 33.59
N SER A 142 3.64 30.93 34.63
CA SER A 142 3.19 31.94 35.58
C SER A 142 3.12 33.32 34.93
N ASN A 143 2.30 34.23 35.49
CA ASN A 143 2.24 35.61 35.02
C ASN A 143 3.59 36.32 35.26
N GLN A 144 4.34 35.95 36.30
CA GLN A 144 5.73 36.37 36.53
C GLN A 144 6.69 35.90 35.41
N ASP A 145 6.66 34.64 34.99
CA ASP A 145 7.54 34.14 33.90
C ASP A 145 7.27 34.88 32.58
N ILE A 146 6.00 35.18 32.28
CA ILE A 146 5.60 35.90 31.07
C ILE A 146 5.98 37.39 31.14
N MET A 147 6.00 37.99 32.35
CA MET A 147 6.20 39.43 32.55
C MET A 147 7.56 39.82 33.15
N ASP A 148 8.49 38.88 33.38
CA ASP A 148 9.83 39.18 33.90
C ASP A 148 10.65 40.10 32.95
N TRP A 149 10.32 40.17 31.66
CA TRP A 149 10.87 41.19 30.75
C TRP A 149 10.59 42.63 31.25
N ALA A 150 9.41 42.87 31.86
CA ALA A 150 9.02 44.18 32.38
C ALA A 150 9.75 44.48 33.69
N VAL A 151 9.89 43.48 34.55
CA VAL A 151 10.75 43.54 35.75
C VAL A 151 12.20 43.84 35.36
N GLY A 152 12.71 43.18 34.32
CA GLY A 152 14.04 43.41 33.76
C GLY A 152 14.23 44.80 33.15
N ALA A 153 13.21 45.38 32.51
CA ALA A 153 13.24 46.76 32.06
C ALA A 153 13.35 47.73 33.25
N VAL A 154 12.60 47.50 34.34
CA VAL A 154 12.66 48.33 35.56
C VAL A 154 14.02 48.23 36.23
N ASP A 155 14.55 47.02 36.42
CA ASP A 155 15.88 46.75 36.97
C ASP A 155 16.99 47.43 36.13
N ALA A 156 17.03 47.17 34.82
CA ALA A 156 18.02 47.75 33.90
C ALA A 156 17.93 49.29 33.76
N SER A 157 16.75 49.87 33.97
CA SER A 157 16.56 51.33 34.00
C SER A 157 17.09 51.99 35.28
N GLY A 158 17.28 51.23 36.35
CA GLY A 158 17.72 51.72 37.66
C GLY A 158 16.71 52.62 38.37
N LEU A 159 15.42 52.55 38.00
CA LEU A 159 14.39 53.46 38.52
C LEU A 159 14.20 53.39 40.05
N LEU A 160 14.29 52.19 40.64
CA LEU A 160 14.08 51.92 42.08
C LEU A 160 15.39 51.97 42.92
N GLY A 161 16.54 52.13 42.24
CA GLY A 161 17.88 52.07 42.84
C GLY A 161 18.26 50.70 43.42
N ASP A 162 19.42 50.63 44.09
CA ASP A 162 19.97 49.41 44.72
C ASP A 162 19.14 48.90 45.94
N SER A 163 17.93 49.44 46.15
CA SER A 163 17.10 49.28 47.37
C SER A 163 16.16 48.09 47.33
N VAL A 164 15.69 47.72 46.13
CA VAL A 164 14.69 46.67 45.88
C VAL A 164 15.37 45.56 45.07
N GLY A 165 15.32 44.31 45.53
CA GLY A 165 15.84 43.19 44.75
C GLY A 165 14.90 42.85 43.61
N ARG A 166 15.42 42.32 42.48
CA ARG A 166 14.57 41.88 41.35
C ARG A 166 13.46 40.91 41.78
N SER A 167 13.78 39.99 42.69
CA SER A 167 12.84 39.05 43.32
C SER A 167 11.70 39.70 44.08
N ASP A 168 11.88 40.95 44.49
CA ASP A 168 10.97 41.69 45.34
C ASP A 168 10.12 42.66 44.50
N MET A 169 10.47 42.89 43.22
CA MET A 169 9.77 43.84 42.33
C MET A 169 8.39 43.38 41.86
N SER A 170 8.04 42.09 41.99
CA SER A 170 6.75 41.55 41.55
C SER A 170 6.23 40.44 42.46
N GLU A 171 4.91 40.23 42.42
CA GLU A 171 4.19 39.12 43.04
C GLU A 171 3.29 38.44 42.00
N GLU A 172 3.18 37.11 42.05
CA GLU A 172 2.28 36.36 41.16
C GLU A 172 0.80 36.66 41.48
N GLY A 173 0.03 36.99 40.46
CA GLY A 173 -1.41 37.21 40.58
C GLY A 173 -2.23 35.98 40.20
N ILE A 174 -3.51 36.21 39.90
CA ILE A 174 -4.45 35.18 39.48
C ILE A 174 -4.71 35.31 37.99
N THR A 175 -4.69 34.18 37.29
CA THR A 175 -5.19 34.05 35.92
C THR A 175 -6.68 33.72 35.97
N THR A 176 -7.50 34.58 35.37
CA THR A 176 -8.95 34.37 35.19
C THR A 176 -9.24 34.00 33.74
N LEU A 177 -10.12 33.04 33.48
CA LEU A 177 -10.57 32.70 32.14
C LEU A 177 -12.02 33.13 31.90
N ILE A 178 -12.30 33.66 30.72
CA ILE A 178 -13.64 34.02 30.22
C ILE A 178 -13.88 33.23 28.94
N TYR A 179 -14.94 32.43 28.92
CA TYR A 179 -15.42 31.69 27.75
C TYR A 179 -16.96 31.69 27.79
N GLY A 180 -17.62 31.75 26.62
CA GLY A 180 -19.09 31.84 26.51
C GLY A 180 -19.75 33.08 27.17
N GLY A 181 -18.96 33.97 27.77
CA GLY A 181 -19.43 35.05 28.67
C GLY A 181 -19.62 34.63 30.13
N GLU A 182 -19.27 33.39 30.50
CA GLU A 182 -19.09 32.93 31.87
C GLU A 182 -17.67 33.31 32.36
N THR A 183 -17.29 32.96 33.60
CA THR A 183 -15.98 33.34 34.18
C THR A 183 -15.49 32.29 35.16
N TYR A 184 -14.25 31.84 34.96
CA TYR A 184 -13.62 30.72 35.64
C TYR A 184 -12.33 31.18 36.34
N GLU A 185 -12.12 30.75 37.58
CA GLU A 185 -10.83 30.88 38.28
C GLU A 185 -9.88 29.83 37.68
N ALA A 186 -8.85 30.26 36.94
CA ALA A 186 -7.99 29.34 36.18
C ALA A 186 -6.69 28.97 36.92
N SER A 187 -6.16 29.89 37.73
CA SER A 187 -5.04 29.62 38.65
C SER A 187 -5.45 29.99 40.09
N ASP A 188 -4.71 29.51 41.10
CA ASP A 188 -4.97 29.82 42.51
C ASP A 188 -3.67 30.10 43.32
N GLU A 189 -3.80 30.36 44.62
CA GLU A 189 -2.66 30.66 45.53
C GLU A 189 -1.62 29.52 45.64
N TYR A 190 -1.94 28.32 45.12
CA TYR A 190 -1.11 27.11 45.19
C TYR A 190 -0.76 26.51 43.82
N SER A 191 -1.51 26.84 42.76
CA SER A 191 -1.25 26.49 41.37
C SER A 191 -1.05 27.76 40.54
N TYR A 192 0.21 28.07 40.21
CA TYR A 192 0.58 29.18 39.32
C TYR A 192 0.30 28.89 37.84
N TYR A 193 -0.01 27.63 37.50
CA TYR A 193 -0.43 27.21 36.16
C TYR A 193 -1.93 27.37 36.02
N ALA A 194 -2.37 27.80 34.85
CA ALA A 194 -3.78 28.08 34.56
C ALA A 194 -4.43 26.86 33.90
N GLU A 195 -5.33 26.18 34.61
CA GLU A 195 -6.02 24.95 34.15
C GLU A 195 -7.53 25.04 34.42
N VAL A 196 -8.35 24.88 33.38
CA VAL A 196 -9.82 24.84 33.47
C VAL A 196 -10.34 23.73 32.56
N SER A 197 -11.24 22.89 33.07
CA SER A 197 -11.98 21.90 32.28
C SER A 197 -13.46 22.00 32.66
N ASP A 198 -14.29 22.30 31.68
CA ASP A 198 -15.75 22.35 31.79
C ASP A 198 -16.33 21.66 30.55
N VAL A 199 -16.39 20.32 30.63
CA VAL A 199 -16.69 19.41 29.51
C VAL A 199 -17.85 18.48 29.86
N GLU A 200 -18.87 18.44 29.00
CA GLU A 200 -19.97 17.48 29.07
C GLU A 200 -19.72 16.36 28.03
N ASP A 201 -19.01 15.31 28.45
CA ASP A 201 -18.65 14.17 27.59
C ASP A 201 -19.74 13.08 27.57
N MET A 202 -20.52 13.06 26.49
CA MET A 202 -21.56 12.07 26.20
C MET A 202 -21.11 11.02 25.16
N ARG A 203 -19.82 10.95 24.79
CA ARG A 203 -19.31 10.08 23.71
C ARG A 203 -19.56 8.58 23.92
N ALA A 204 -19.49 7.84 22.81
CA ALA A 204 -19.61 6.39 22.81
C ALA A 204 -18.39 5.74 23.48
N SER A 205 -18.66 4.83 24.43
CA SER A 205 -17.65 4.12 25.22
C SER A 205 -16.72 3.24 24.36
N SER A 206 -17.20 2.83 23.19
CA SER A 206 -16.39 2.29 22.10
C SER A 206 -17.08 2.52 20.76
N VAL A 207 -16.29 2.63 19.69
CA VAL A 207 -16.77 2.61 18.31
C VAL A 207 -16.05 1.49 17.56
N ARG A 208 -16.79 0.75 16.75
CA ARG A 208 -16.26 -0.34 15.90
C ARG A 208 -16.66 -0.10 14.46
N VAL A 209 -15.68 0.12 13.59
CA VAL A 209 -15.83 0.22 12.14
C VAL A 209 -15.44 -1.12 11.55
N VAL A 210 -16.35 -1.73 10.78
CA VAL A 210 -16.11 -2.99 10.06
C VAL A 210 -16.30 -2.73 8.57
N THR A 211 -15.35 -3.12 7.74
CA THR A 211 -15.41 -2.98 6.28
C THR A 211 -15.32 -4.36 5.62
N ALA A 212 -16.31 -4.72 4.81
CA ALA A 212 -16.41 -6.00 4.11
C ALA A 212 -16.55 -5.82 2.60
N GLY A 213 -16.23 -6.87 1.83
CA GLY A 213 -16.40 -6.88 0.37
C GLY A 213 -15.31 -6.15 -0.42
N VAL A 214 -14.16 -5.86 0.21
CA VAL A 214 -13.00 -5.21 -0.44
C VAL A 214 -12.40 -6.06 -1.58
N ASP A 215 -12.61 -7.37 -1.54
CA ASP A 215 -12.33 -8.38 -2.57
C ASP A 215 -13.29 -8.35 -3.78
N THR A 216 -14.40 -7.61 -3.69
CA THR A 216 -15.46 -7.58 -4.72
C THR A 216 -15.70 -6.21 -5.32
N GLY A 217 -15.00 -5.18 -4.83
CA GLY A 217 -15.30 -3.77 -5.10
C GLY A 217 -16.63 -3.26 -4.52
N GLN A 218 -17.49 -4.13 -3.97
CA GLN A 218 -18.74 -3.75 -3.33
C GLN A 218 -18.55 -3.58 -1.81
N TYR A 219 -17.90 -2.48 -1.45
CA TYR A 219 -17.62 -2.14 -0.06
C TYR A 219 -18.90 -2.00 0.75
N THR A 220 -18.97 -2.68 1.89
CA THR A 220 -20.02 -2.52 2.90
C THR A 220 -19.36 -2.19 4.22
N ARG A 221 -19.80 -1.09 4.85
CA ARG A 221 -19.27 -0.60 6.11
C ARG A 221 -20.36 -0.58 7.18
N THR A 222 -20.04 -1.18 8.32
CA THR A 222 -20.92 -1.25 9.50
C THR A 222 -20.21 -0.55 10.66
N ILE A 223 -20.75 0.56 11.13
CA ILE A 223 -20.23 1.36 12.26
C ILE A 223 -21.14 1.13 13.46
N THR A 224 -20.57 0.57 14.54
CA THR A 224 -21.27 0.28 15.80
C THR A 224 -20.77 1.21 16.90
N TYR A 225 -21.69 1.85 17.62
CA TYR A 225 -21.42 2.78 18.72
C TYR A 225 -21.99 2.20 20.01
N ASP A 226 -21.18 2.01 21.05
CA ASP A 226 -21.65 1.57 22.37
C ASP A 226 -21.91 2.78 23.27
N LEU A 227 -23.10 3.35 23.14
CA LEU A 227 -23.51 4.62 23.77
C LEU A 227 -24.29 4.34 25.07
N PRO A 228 -23.78 4.72 26.25
CA PRO A 228 -24.48 4.49 27.51
C PRO A 228 -25.90 5.08 27.51
N ASN A 229 -26.84 4.36 28.14
CA ASN A 229 -28.23 4.79 28.22
C ASN A 229 -28.43 6.07 29.06
N GLU A 230 -27.45 6.47 29.87
CA GLU A 230 -27.45 7.78 30.55
C GLU A 230 -27.13 8.90 29.54
N ASN A 231 -25.95 8.88 28.91
CA ASN A 231 -25.55 9.79 27.83
C ASN A 231 -26.65 10.01 26.76
N TYR A 232 -27.30 8.93 26.32
CA TYR A 232 -28.39 9.01 25.33
C TYR A 232 -29.65 9.71 25.86
N LEU A 233 -30.01 9.53 27.13
CA LEU A 233 -31.23 10.11 27.70
C LEU A 233 -31.11 11.61 27.99
N ASP A 234 -29.90 12.11 28.22
CA ASP A 234 -29.66 13.53 28.51
C ASP A 234 -29.77 14.41 27.24
N ASN A 235 -29.41 13.89 26.06
CA ASN A 235 -29.53 14.62 24.77
C ASN A 235 -30.29 13.83 23.66
N GLN A 236 -31.36 13.11 24.02
CA GLN A 236 -32.05 12.18 23.11
C GLN A 236 -32.41 12.79 21.74
N GLU A 237 -33.05 13.97 21.69
CA GLU A 237 -33.62 14.51 20.45
C GLU A 237 -32.54 14.81 19.40
N ALA A 238 -31.40 15.38 19.82
CA ALA A 238 -30.28 15.67 18.93
C ALA A 238 -29.49 14.40 18.55
N ILE A 239 -29.39 13.41 19.43
CA ILE A 239 -28.75 12.12 19.12
C ILE A 239 -29.60 11.30 18.14
N ASP A 240 -30.93 11.28 18.30
CA ASP A 240 -31.87 10.70 17.34
C ASP A 240 -31.76 11.39 15.96
N GLU A 241 -31.69 12.73 15.90
CA GLU A 241 -31.51 13.50 14.65
C GLU A 241 -30.12 13.30 14.02
N PHE A 242 -29.05 13.25 14.83
CA PHE A 242 -27.70 12.95 14.36
C PHE A 242 -27.67 11.60 13.65
N PHE A 243 -28.07 10.51 14.30
CA PHE A 243 -27.99 9.18 13.69
C PHE A 243 -28.89 9.05 12.44
N GLU A 244 -30.04 9.73 12.40
CA GLU A 244 -30.91 9.76 11.22
C GLU A 244 -30.32 10.59 10.06
N SER A 245 -29.58 11.66 10.33
CA SER A 245 -28.90 12.48 9.31
C SER A 245 -27.56 11.90 8.82
N ALA A 246 -26.83 11.21 9.70
CA ALA A 246 -25.58 10.50 9.40
C ALA A 246 -25.79 9.22 8.59
N THR A 247 -27.01 8.66 8.55
CA THR A 247 -27.32 7.46 7.76
C THR A 247 -27.54 7.84 6.29
N PRO A 248 -26.67 7.41 5.35
CA PRO A 248 -26.77 7.81 3.94
C PRO A 248 -27.94 7.16 3.22
N GLN A 249 -28.33 7.71 2.06
CA GLN A 249 -29.45 7.17 1.28
C GLN A 249 -29.21 5.73 0.83
N GLY A 250 -29.98 4.79 1.39
CA GLY A 250 -29.86 3.36 1.11
C GLY A 250 -29.11 2.58 2.18
N GLY A 251 -28.43 3.27 3.11
CA GLY A 251 -27.96 2.69 4.36
C GLY A 251 -29.12 2.35 5.32
N THR A 252 -28.78 1.70 6.42
CA THR A 252 -29.72 1.32 7.48
C THR A 252 -29.25 1.80 8.84
N LEU A 253 -30.20 2.15 9.70
CA LEU A 253 -29.97 2.54 11.09
C LEU A 253 -30.67 1.55 12.02
N THR A 254 -29.90 0.89 12.88
CA THR A 254 -30.41 0.08 13.99
C THR A 254 -30.26 0.85 15.30
N LYS A 255 -31.38 1.24 15.90
CA LYS A 255 -31.43 1.87 17.23
C LYS A 255 -31.42 0.78 18.33
N PRO A 256 -30.81 1.02 19.51
CA PRO A 256 -30.77 0.06 20.61
C PRO A 256 -32.18 -0.26 21.13
N THR A 257 -32.36 -1.44 21.73
CA THR A 257 -33.65 -1.85 22.29
C THR A 257 -33.55 -2.50 23.67
N GLY A 258 -34.52 -2.18 24.54
CA GLY A 258 -34.66 -2.81 25.86
C GLY A 258 -33.60 -2.37 26.87
N SER A 259 -32.46 -3.06 26.88
CA SER A 259 -31.29 -2.74 27.72
C SER A 259 -29.98 -2.79 26.92
N ASP A 260 -30.08 -2.77 25.59
CA ASP A 260 -28.95 -2.55 24.70
C ASP A 260 -28.52 -1.07 24.74
N THR A 261 -27.27 -0.82 24.35
CA THR A 261 -26.62 0.49 24.21
C THR A 261 -26.14 0.74 22.78
N LYS A 262 -26.22 -0.29 21.93
CA LYS A 262 -25.60 -0.28 20.60
C LYS A 262 -26.48 0.38 19.55
N TRP A 263 -25.95 1.46 18.97
CA TRP A 263 -26.40 2.00 17.69
C TRP A 263 -25.56 1.38 16.57
N VAL A 264 -26.17 1.12 15.42
CA VAL A 264 -25.46 0.63 14.24
C VAL A 264 -25.92 1.40 13.00
N ILE A 265 -24.98 2.03 12.32
CA ILE A 265 -25.14 2.51 10.93
C ILE A 265 -24.50 1.48 10.00
N GLU A 266 -25.18 1.10 8.93
CA GLU A 266 -24.64 0.23 7.90
C GLU A 266 -24.92 0.80 6.50
N PHE A 267 -23.90 0.87 5.63
CA PHE A 267 -24.02 1.38 4.28
C PHE A 267 -23.08 0.66 3.30
N SER A 268 -23.41 0.69 2.00
CA SER A 268 -22.61 0.06 0.95
C SER A 268 -22.48 0.96 -0.28
N SER A 269 -21.29 1.00 -0.90
CA SER A 269 -21.06 1.62 -2.20
C SER A 269 -20.03 0.83 -3.03
N ASP A 270 -20.04 1.06 -4.34
CA ASP A 270 -19.02 0.62 -5.30
C ASP A 270 -17.85 1.62 -5.42
N LYS A 271 -17.88 2.71 -4.64
CA LYS A 271 -16.94 3.83 -4.71
C LYS A 271 -16.30 4.13 -3.35
N PRO A 272 -14.95 4.15 -3.24
CA PRO A 272 -14.26 4.51 -2.00
C PRO A 272 -14.61 5.92 -1.50
N GLU A 273 -14.83 6.87 -2.41
CA GLU A 273 -15.16 8.26 -2.04
C GLU A 273 -16.52 8.40 -1.32
N ASP A 274 -17.49 7.55 -1.63
CA ASP A 274 -18.76 7.49 -0.90
C ASP A 274 -18.54 6.93 0.51
N ILE A 275 -17.72 5.87 0.64
CA ILE A 275 -17.39 5.24 1.92
C ILE A 275 -16.66 6.23 2.85
N VAL A 276 -15.71 7.01 2.33
CA VAL A 276 -15.06 8.10 3.07
C VAL A 276 -16.09 9.14 3.51
N ALA A 277 -16.88 9.68 2.58
CA ALA A 277 -17.83 10.76 2.87
C ALA A 277 -18.90 10.35 3.91
N TRP A 278 -19.39 9.11 3.86
CA TRP A 278 -20.39 8.60 4.80
C TRP A 278 -19.77 8.20 6.15
N THR A 279 -18.51 7.76 6.18
CA THR A 279 -17.77 7.54 7.44
C THR A 279 -17.54 8.86 8.16
N ASN A 280 -17.05 9.88 7.45
CA ASN A 280 -16.87 11.24 7.98
C ASN A 280 -18.16 11.82 8.58
N ALA A 281 -19.28 11.72 7.86
CA ALA A 281 -20.59 12.15 8.35
C ALA A 281 -21.05 11.38 9.61
N ALA A 282 -20.69 10.10 9.72
CA ALA A 282 -21.07 9.22 10.81
C ALA A 282 -20.11 9.24 12.03
N LEU A 283 -18.92 9.85 11.90
CA LEU A 283 -17.92 9.98 12.96
C LEU A 283 -17.63 11.45 13.35
N LEU A 284 -18.34 12.42 12.75
CA LEU A 284 -18.15 13.86 12.94
C LEU A 284 -16.68 14.29 12.72
N SER A 285 -16.06 13.78 11.66
CA SER A 285 -14.66 14.05 11.30
C SER A 285 -14.52 14.35 9.80
N ASP A 286 -13.39 14.92 9.40
CA ASP A 286 -12.97 15.02 8.00
C ASP A 286 -11.75 14.14 7.65
N ASP A 287 -11.00 13.62 8.64
CA ASP A 287 -9.82 12.76 8.46
C ASP A 287 -10.18 11.25 8.45
N THR A 288 -10.84 10.82 7.38
CA THR A 288 -10.98 9.40 7.00
C THR A 288 -10.29 9.16 5.66
N GLU A 289 -9.50 8.10 5.58
CA GLU A 289 -8.90 7.61 4.33
C GLU A 289 -9.30 6.16 4.10
N PHE A 290 -9.97 5.90 2.97
CA PHE A 290 -10.28 4.56 2.51
C PHE A 290 -9.93 4.40 1.03
N SER A 291 -9.09 3.41 0.72
CA SER A 291 -8.75 3.00 -0.64
C SER A 291 -8.43 1.51 -0.69
N VAL A 292 -8.68 0.91 -1.85
CA VAL A 292 -8.32 -0.48 -2.16
C VAL A 292 -7.59 -0.48 -3.50
N THR A 293 -6.36 -0.97 -3.51
CA THR A 293 -5.56 -1.15 -4.73
C THR A 293 -5.37 -2.65 -4.97
N GLU A 294 -5.96 -3.15 -6.04
CA GLU A 294 -5.75 -4.52 -6.51
C GLU A 294 -4.42 -4.64 -7.28
N GLY A 295 -3.49 -5.44 -6.77
CA GLY A 295 -2.30 -5.86 -7.48
C GLY A 295 -2.35 -7.33 -7.90
N VAL A 296 -1.30 -7.74 -8.59
CA VAL A 296 -0.87 -9.13 -8.73
C VAL A 296 0.53 -9.18 -8.14
N ARG A 297 0.90 -10.29 -7.50
CA ARG A 297 2.31 -10.54 -7.15
C ARG A 297 2.71 -11.94 -7.58
N THR A 298 4.02 -12.15 -7.74
CA THR A 298 4.57 -13.46 -8.10
C THR A 298 5.62 -13.99 -7.13
N GLU A 299 6.14 -13.17 -6.22
CA GLU A 299 7.08 -13.60 -5.18
C GLU A 299 6.37 -14.53 -4.18
N GLY A 300 6.94 -15.72 -3.98
CA GLY A 300 6.30 -16.81 -3.23
C GLY A 300 5.14 -17.49 -3.97
N GLY A 301 5.05 -17.30 -5.29
CA GLY A 301 3.98 -17.80 -6.15
C GLY A 301 3.04 -16.69 -6.63
N LEU A 302 2.30 -16.96 -7.72
CA LEU A 302 1.29 -16.04 -8.23
C LEU A 302 0.11 -15.94 -7.25
N GLY A 303 -0.36 -14.73 -7.03
CA GLY A 303 -1.66 -14.47 -6.43
C GLY A 303 -2.12 -13.04 -6.63
N LEU A 304 -3.39 -12.79 -6.33
CA LEU A 304 -3.91 -11.44 -6.20
C LEU A 304 -3.38 -10.79 -4.92
N THR A 305 -3.13 -9.49 -4.97
CA THR A 305 -2.91 -8.67 -3.77
C THR A 305 -3.99 -7.61 -3.64
N LEU A 306 -4.40 -7.32 -2.41
CA LEU A 306 -5.23 -6.17 -2.05
C LEU A 306 -4.45 -5.33 -1.05
N GLU A 307 -3.98 -4.16 -1.50
CA GLU A 307 -3.46 -3.12 -0.63
C GLU A 307 -4.65 -2.27 -0.14
N VAL A 308 -5.01 -2.39 1.12
CA VAL A 308 -6.15 -1.68 1.73
C VAL A 308 -5.64 -0.62 2.69
N VAL A 309 -5.92 0.64 2.40
CA VAL A 309 -5.90 1.72 3.39
C VAL A 309 -7.31 1.83 3.96
N ASP A 310 -7.45 1.72 5.27
CA ASP A 310 -8.70 2.01 5.96
C ASP A 310 -8.38 2.59 7.34
N TYR A 311 -8.40 3.93 7.38
CA TYR A 311 -8.14 4.79 8.52
C TYR A 311 -9.34 5.74 8.72
N PHE A 312 -9.68 6.00 9.97
CA PHE A 312 -10.72 6.94 10.37
C PHE A 312 -10.32 7.60 11.70
N ASP A 313 -10.50 8.91 11.80
CA ASP A 313 -10.65 9.57 13.08
C ASP A 313 -12.07 9.35 13.66
N CYS A 314 -12.18 9.41 14.99
CA CYS A 314 -13.45 9.42 15.71
C CYS A 314 -13.41 10.26 16.99
N ALA A 315 -12.47 11.19 17.17
CA ALA A 315 -12.27 11.93 18.42
C ALA A 315 -13.54 12.63 18.96
N GLN A 316 -14.42 13.07 18.05
CA GLN A 316 -15.69 13.73 18.35
C GLN A 316 -16.81 12.78 18.82
N VAL A 317 -16.63 11.45 18.72
CA VAL A 317 -17.64 10.41 19.00
C VAL A 317 -17.12 9.27 19.89
N CYS A 318 -15.82 9.01 19.90
CA CYS A 318 -15.14 8.01 20.73
C CYS A 318 -14.66 8.62 22.06
N THR A 319 -15.02 8.03 23.19
CA THR A 319 -14.35 8.36 24.47
C THR A 319 -12.86 8.01 24.38
N GLY A 320 -11.98 8.95 24.71
CA GLY A 320 -10.53 8.72 24.66
C GLY A 320 -9.78 9.53 25.73
N GLY A 321 -8.67 8.98 26.20
CA GLY A 321 -7.69 9.72 26.99
C GLY A 321 -6.52 10.17 26.11
N PRO A 322 -5.62 11.04 26.59
CA PRO A 322 -4.47 11.51 25.81
C PRO A 322 -3.66 10.35 25.19
N GLY A 323 -3.70 10.27 23.86
CA GLY A 323 -3.01 9.26 23.06
C GLY A 323 -3.76 7.93 22.77
N TRP A 324 -5.02 7.75 23.20
CA TRP A 324 -5.80 6.53 22.92
C TRP A 324 -7.30 6.83 22.67
N THR A 325 -7.77 6.64 21.44
CA THR A 325 -9.20 6.63 21.07
C THR A 325 -9.81 5.23 21.27
N SER A 326 -11.10 5.15 21.63
CA SER A 326 -11.84 3.87 21.77
C SER A 326 -12.34 3.28 20.44
N GLY A 327 -11.84 3.79 19.30
CA GLY A 327 -12.15 3.30 17.97
C GLY A 327 -11.41 2.00 17.63
N THR A 328 -12.09 1.08 16.95
CA THR A 328 -11.50 -0.18 16.47
C THR A 328 -11.92 -0.46 15.02
N GLY A 329 -10.94 -0.72 14.14
CA GLY A 329 -11.15 -1.07 12.74
C GLY A 329 -11.03 -2.58 12.49
N GLU A 330 -11.81 -3.10 11.54
CA GLU A 330 -11.71 -4.49 11.08
C GLU A 330 -12.01 -4.58 9.57
N ILE A 331 -11.14 -5.27 8.82
CA ILE A 331 -11.42 -5.70 7.44
C ILE A 331 -11.92 -7.14 7.47
N ILE A 332 -13.05 -7.40 6.82
CA ILE A 332 -13.59 -8.74 6.60
C ILE A 332 -13.29 -9.17 5.17
N LEU A 333 -12.51 -10.24 5.07
CA LEU A 333 -12.19 -10.97 3.84
C LEU A 333 -12.58 -12.46 3.99
N PRO A 334 -12.76 -13.20 2.89
CA PRO A 334 -12.92 -14.65 2.92
C PRO A 334 -11.69 -15.40 3.50
N ASP A 335 -11.92 -16.62 4.03
CA ASP A 335 -10.93 -17.44 4.75
C ASP A 335 -9.70 -17.88 3.91
N ASP A 336 -9.66 -17.62 2.61
CA ASP A 336 -8.57 -17.95 1.69
C ASP A 336 -7.62 -16.78 1.39
N TRP A 337 -7.88 -15.58 1.93
CA TRP A 337 -6.96 -14.44 1.90
C TRP A 337 -6.00 -14.46 3.10
N ASP A 338 -4.71 -14.64 2.84
CA ASP A 338 -3.65 -14.47 3.83
C ASP A 338 -3.39 -12.97 4.08
N ASN A 339 -3.37 -12.53 5.34
CA ASN A 339 -2.84 -11.21 5.70
C ASN A 339 -1.30 -11.28 5.75
N VAL A 340 -0.64 -10.51 4.88
CA VAL A 340 0.81 -10.58 4.65
C VAL A 340 1.55 -9.28 4.98
N GLY A 341 0.82 -8.17 5.16
CA GLY A 341 1.39 -6.86 5.45
C GLY A 341 2.15 -6.77 6.78
N GLN A 342 3.16 -5.90 6.84
CA GLN A 342 3.84 -5.53 8.08
C GLN A 342 3.09 -4.39 8.79
N TYR A 343 3.10 -4.42 10.12
CA TYR A 343 2.45 -3.40 10.96
C TYR A 343 3.36 -2.16 11.11
N GLU A 344 3.43 -1.34 10.07
CA GLU A 344 4.08 -0.01 10.11
C GLU A 344 3.24 0.96 10.96
N PRO A 345 3.86 1.74 11.88
CA PRO A 345 3.14 2.69 12.71
C PRO A 345 2.81 3.98 11.94
N ILE A 346 1.56 4.43 12.07
CA ILE A 346 0.93 5.60 11.40
C ILE A 346 0.45 5.27 9.97
N LYS A 347 -0.89 5.23 9.81
CA LYS A 347 -1.65 4.86 8.61
C LYS A 347 -1.35 3.43 8.12
N GLU A 348 -2.07 2.47 8.70
CA GLU A 348 -2.00 1.04 8.37
C GLU A 348 -2.41 0.75 6.92
N VAL A 349 -1.41 0.67 6.03
CA VAL A 349 -1.52 -0.03 4.75
C VAL A 349 -1.53 -1.54 5.05
N ARG A 350 -2.65 -2.22 4.77
CA ARG A 350 -2.77 -3.67 4.99
C ARG A 350 -2.77 -4.41 3.65
N GLU A 351 -1.70 -5.16 3.38
CA GLU A 351 -1.61 -6.07 2.23
C GLU A 351 -2.24 -7.43 2.59
N PHE A 352 -3.21 -7.85 1.78
CA PHE A 352 -3.78 -9.20 1.78
C PHE A 352 -3.44 -9.91 0.46
N TYR A 353 -3.28 -11.22 0.51
CA TYR A 353 -2.84 -12.05 -0.61
C TYR A 353 -3.73 -13.28 -0.78
N LEU A 354 -4.22 -13.51 -2.00
CA LEU A 354 -4.98 -14.71 -2.37
C LEU A 354 -4.11 -15.60 -3.28
N PRO A 355 -3.53 -16.71 -2.77
CA PRO A 355 -2.65 -17.57 -3.54
C PRO A 355 -3.39 -18.28 -4.68
N MET A 356 -2.91 -18.11 -5.90
CA MET A 356 -3.43 -18.81 -7.08
C MET A 356 -2.68 -20.13 -7.31
N THR A 357 -3.37 -21.07 -7.96
CA THR A 357 -2.79 -22.37 -8.36
C THR A 357 -3.07 -22.63 -9.82
N ALA A 358 -2.02 -22.83 -10.61
CA ALA A 358 -2.12 -23.24 -12.00
C ALA A 358 -2.73 -24.65 -12.12
N SER A 359 -3.57 -24.89 -13.12
CA SER A 359 -4.02 -26.26 -13.45
C SER A 359 -2.86 -27.10 -13.99
N LYS A 360 -1.93 -26.47 -14.69
CA LYS A 360 -0.72 -27.11 -15.25
C LYS A 360 0.37 -26.06 -15.49
N VAL A 361 1.63 -26.48 -15.33
CA VAL A 361 2.80 -25.77 -15.87
C VAL A 361 3.51 -26.70 -16.84
N GLU A 362 3.78 -26.24 -18.07
CA GLU A 362 4.49 -27.01 -19.10
C GLU A 362 5.83 -26.37 -19.47
N LEU A 363 6.91 -27.16 -19.41
CA LEU A 363 8.24 -26.79 -19.90
C LEU A 363 8.49 -27.36 -21.30
N ASN A 364 8.49 -26.50 -22.31
CA ASN A 364 8.83 -26.85 -23.69
C ASN A 364 10.23 -26.31 -24.05
N MET A 365 11.24 -27.19 -24.09
CA MET A 365 12.64 -26.80 -24.36
C MET A 365 13.17 -27.38 -25.67
N THR A 366 13.74 -26.56 -26.55
CA THR A 366 14.49 -27.02 -27.73
C THR A 366 16.00 -26.89 -27.49
N VAL A 367 16.69 -28.02 -27.44
CA VAL A 367 18.16 -28.11 -27.30
C VAL A 367 18.80 -28.30 -28.68
N ALA A 368 19.47 -27.28 -29.21
CA ALA A 368 20.13 -27.31 -30.52
C ALA A 368 21.31 -26.34 -30.59
N GLU A 369 22.29 -26.59 -31.47
CA GLU A 369 23.43 -25.68 -31.68
C GLU A 369 23.05 -24.32 -32.30
N LYS A 370 21.80 -24.18 -32.76
CA LYS A 370 21.22 -22.99 -33.38
C LYS A 370 19.76 -22.85 -32.98
N ASN A 371 19.34 -21.64 -32.65
CA ASN A 371 17.98 -21.35 -32.16
C ASN A 371 17.53 -22.32 -31.04
N PRO A 372 18.34 -22.59 -30.00
CA PRO A 372 17.80 -23.15 -28.77
C PRO A 372 16.75 -22.21 -28.16
N SER A 373 15.77 -22.79 -27.49
CA SER A 373 14.65 -22.06 -26.88
C SER A 373 14.14 -22.75 -25.62
N ILE A 374 13.52 -21.96 -24.75
CA ILE A 374 12.70 -22.39 -23.61
C ILE A 374 11.36 -21.65 -23.67
N GLU A 375 10.31 -22.36 -23.33
CA GLU A 375 8.92 -21.91 -23.33
C GLU A 375 8.29 -22.51 -22.06
N LEU A 376 7.75 -21.66 -21.20
CA LEU A 376 7.08 -22.02 -19.96
C LEU A 376 5.62 -21.58 -20.06
N ASN A 377 4.71 -22.55 -20.15
CA ASN A 377 3.28 -22.30 -20.29
C ASN A 377 2.58 -22.51 -18.95
N TYR A 378 2.05 -21.45 -18.36
CA TYR A 378 1.29 -21.48 -17.12
C TYR A 378 -0.21 -21.48 -17.44
N GLU A 379 -0.88 -22.62 -17.24
CA GLU A 379 -2.32 -22.80 -17.51
C GLU A 379 -3.16 -22.53 -16.26
N PHE A 380 -4.19 -21.69 -16.40
CA PHE A 380 -5.16 -21.34 -15.37
C PHE A 380 -6.60 -21.53 -15.87
N PRO A 381 -7.58 -21.80 -14.99
CA PRO A 381 -9.00 -21.63 -15.33
C PRO A 381 -9.25 -20.18 -15.80
N ALA A 382 -9.97 -20.01 -16.92
CA ALA A 382 -10.09 -18.70 -17.57
C ALA A 382 -10.82 -17.62 -16.74
N ASP A 383 -11.61 -18.04 -15.74
CA ASP A 383 -12.29 -17.19 -14.77
C ASP A 383 -11.34 -16.62 -13.69
N VAL A 384 -10.19 -17.23 -13.43
CA VAL A 384 -9.24 -16.82 -12.38
C VAL A 384 -8.43 -15.56 -12.76
N LEU A 385 -8.17 -15.35 -14.06
CA LEU A 385 -7.35 -14.23 -14.57
C LEU A 385 -8.15 -13.21 -15.41
N ALA A 386 -9.48 -13.36 -15.50
CA ALA A 386 -10.32 -12.65 -16.47
C ALA A 386 -10.23 -11.12 -16.38
N ASP A 387 -10.22 -10.58 -15.16
CA ASP A 387 -10.24 -9.14 -14.90
C ASP A 387 -8.84 -8.55 -14.58
N ILE A 388 -7.79 -9.38 -14.64
CA ILE A 388 -6.40 -9.01 -14.27
C ILE A 388 -5.34 -9.36 -15.32
N SER A 389 -5.71 -9.85 -16.51
CA SER A 389 -4.75 -10.25 -17.56
C SER A 389 -3.69 -9.18 -17.86
N ASP A 390 -4.11 -7.93 -17.96
CA ASP A 390 -3.22 -6.78 -18.25
C ASP A 390 -2.20 -6.53 -17.13
N LYS A 391 -2.49 -6.95 -15.88
CA LYS A 391 -1.55 -6.91 -14.74
C LYS A 391 -0.61 -8.12 -14.77
N VAL A 392 -1.14 -9.29 -15.12
CA VAL A 392 -0.37 -10.55 -15.21
C VAL A 392 0.76 -10.43 -16.25
N ASP A 393 0.49 -9.88 -17.44
CA ASP A 393 1.52 -9.67 -18.47
C ASP A 393 2.65 -8.73 -17.99
N VAL A 394 2.34 -7.74 -17.14
CA VAL A 394 3.34 -6.83 -16.55
C VAL A 394 4.18 -7.56 -15.51
N GLU A 395 3.56 -8.22 -14.53
CA GLU A 395 4.29 -8.94 -13.47
C GLU A 395 5.18 -10.07 -14.02
N PHE A 396 4.68 -10.85 -15.00
CA PHE A 396 5.51 -11.87 -15.66
C PHE A 396 6.62 -11.26 -16.55
N GLY A 397 6.39 -10.07 -17.12
CA GLY A 397 7.41 -9.30 -17.85
C GLY A 397 8.51 -8.72 -16.95
N GLU A 398 8.18 -8.32 -15.71
CA GLU A 398 9.17 -7.90 -14.71
C GLU A 398 9.87 -9.10 -14.04
N MET A 399 9.18 -10.25 -13.89
CA MET A 399 9.78 -11.51 -13.45
C MET A 399 10.83 -12.03 -14.47
N TYR A 400 10.50 -11.98 -15.76
CA TYR A 400 11.31 -12.51 -16.86
C TYR A 400 11.73 -11.40 -17.85
N PRO A 401 12.61 -10.46 -17.44
CA PRO A 401 12.96 -9.27 -18.23
C PRO A 401 13.71 -9.57 -19.55
N ASN A 402 14.08 -10.84 -19.79
CA ASN A 402 14.67 -11.30 -21.05
C ASN A 402 13.76 -12.23 -21.87
N ALA A 403 12.46 -12.33 -21.53
CA ALA A 403 11.45 -13.12 -22.25
C ALA A 403 10.53 -12.28 -23.15
N ASP A 404 9.86 -12.97 -24.07
CA ASP A 404 8.63 -12.57 -24.74
C ASP A 404 7.47 -13.19 -23.93
N VAL A 405 6.47 -12.41 -23.54
CA VAL A 405 5.34 -12.86 -22.69
C VAL A 405 4.03 -12.57 -23.41
N ASP A 406 3.18 -13.58 -23.57
CA ASP A 406 1.86 -13.47 -24.22
C ASP A 406 0.80 -14.25 -23.42
N THR A 407 -0.20 -13.56 -22.88
CA THR A 407 -1.37 -14.19 -22.26
C THR A 407 -2.47 -14.46 -23.28
N SER A 408 -2.88 -15.72 -23.44
CA SER A 408 -3.95 -16.11 -24.36
C SER A 408 -5.01 -17.01 -23.71
N THR A 409 -6.29 -16.69 -23.94
CA THR A 409 -7.43 -17.46 -23.40
C THR A 409 -8.11 -18.29 -24.49
N LYS A 410 -8.26 -19.60 -24.26
CA LYS A 410 -8.84 -20.53 -25.22
C LYS A 410 -9.47 -21.74 -24.55
N ASP A 411 -10.63 -22.18 -25.07
CA ASP A 411 -11.35 -23.41 -24.65
C ASP A 411 -11.66 -23.52 -23.14
N GLY A 412 -11.60 -22.41 -22.39
CA GLY A 412 -11.83 -22.35 -20.93
C GLY A 412 -10.57 -22.27 -20.08
N VAL A 413 -9.39 -22.24 -20.70
CA VAL A 413 -8.08 -22.07 -20.05
C VAL A 413 -7.47 -20.73 -20.49
N THR A 414 -6.84 -20.01 -19.57
CA THR A 414 -5.92 -18.92 -19.87
C THR A 414 -4.49 -19.43 -19.72
N THR A 415 -3.66 -19.26 -20.74
CA THR A 415 -2.26 -19.66 -20.75
C THR A 415 -1.39 -18.42 -20.84
N VAL A 416 -0.49 -18.25 -19.87
CA VAL A 416 0.63 -17.30 -19.96
C VAL A 416 1.81 -18.04 -20.61
N GLU A 417 2.14 -17.71 -21.86
CA GLU A 417 3.34 -18.22 -22.54
C GLU A 417 4.52 -17.30 -22.20
N VAL A 418 5.48 -17.80 -21.41
CA VAL A 418 6.78 -17.13 -21.18
C VAL A 418 7.81 -17.79 -22.06
N ARG A 419 8.30 -17.07 -23.08
CA ARG A 419 9.17 -17.63 -24.11
C ARG A 419 10.50 -16.91 -24.24
N MET A 420 11.57 -17.67 -24.42
CA MET A 420 12.90 -17.14 -24.69
C MET A 420 13.60 -17.97 -25.78
N GLU A 421 14.26 -17.33 -26.74
CA GLU A 421 15.17 -18.01 -27.68
C GLU A 421 16.52 -17.28 -27.80
N SER A 422 17.50 -17.94 -28.39
CA SER A 422 18.87 -17.40 -28.55
C SER A 422 19.52 -17.92 -29.82
N ASP A 423 20.47 -17.18 -30.40
CA ASP A 423 21.15 -17.59 -31.65
C ASP A 423 21.89 -18.94 -31.53
N ASP A 424 22.55 -19.19 -30.39
CA ASP A 424 23.33 -20.38 -30.11
C ASP A 424 23.36 -20.76 -28.60
N ILE A 425 23.97 -21.91 -28.29
CA ILE A 425 24.08 -22.47 -26.93
C ILE A 425 24.86 -21.58 -25.95
N ALA A 426 25.80 -20.74 -26.41
CA ALA A 426 26.54 -19.85 -25.51
C ALA A 426 25.71 -18.64 -25.08
N ALA A 427 24.95 -18.06 -26.01
CA ALA A 427 23.93 -17.06 -25.70
C ALA A 427 22.84 -17.66 -24.79
N PHE A 428 22.31 -18.83 -25.14
CA PHE A 428 21.27 -19.52 -24.38
C PHE A 428 21.68 -19.89 -22.95
N ASN A 429 22.93 -20.31 -22.74
CA ASN A 429 23.46 -20.52 -21.40
C ASN A 429 23.61 -19.22 -20.61
N SER A 430 23.92 -18.11 -21.27
CA SER A 430 24.03 -16.81 -20.59
C SER A 430 22.67 -16.35 -20.06
N LEU A 431 21.61 -16.56 -20.86
CA LEU A 431 20.20 -16.36 -20.51
C LEU A 431 19.73 -17.35 -19.41
N LEU A 432 19.98 -18.65 -19.57
CA LEU A 432 19.57 -19.63 -18.55
C LEU A 432 20.23 -19.36 -17.19
N ASN A 433 21.44 -18.82 -17.14
CA ASN A 433 22.11 -18.45 -15.88
C ASN A 433 21.69 -17.07 -15.35
N SER A 434 20.90 -16.26 -16.07
CA SER A 434 20.30 -15.04 -15.53
C SER A 434 18.88 -15.27 -15.01
N GLU A 435 18.06 -16.05 -15.71
CA GLU A 435 16.68 -16.31 -15.30
C GLU A 435 16.53 -17.56 -14.40
N PHE A 436 17.45 -18.53 -14.45
CA PHE A 436 17.32 -19.83 -13.79
C PHE A 436 18.65 -20.33 -13.20
N ASP A 437 19.12 -19.74 -12.08
CA ASP A 437 20.45 -20.03 -11.51
C ASP A 437 20.74 -21.55 -11.37
N GLY A 438 21.97 -21.94 -11.69
CA GLY A 438 22.40 -23.33 -11.82
C GLY A 438 22.05 -24.01 -13.15
N SER A 439 21.19 -23.42 -14.00
CA SER A 439 20.77 -24.04 -15.26
C SER A 439 21.79 -23.89 -16.40
N SER A 440 22.05 -24.98 -17.13
CA SER A 440 22.85 -24.97 -18.35
C SER A 440 22.52 -26.12 -19.30
N VAL A 441 22.83 -25.91 -20.58
CA VAL A 441 22.72 -26.90 -21.65
C VAL A 441 24.07 -27.00 -22.37
N THR A 442 24.57 -28.22 -22.55
CA THR A 442 25.80 -28.46 -23.33
C THR A 442 25.57 -29.45 -24.45
N VAL A 443 26.14 -29.18 -25.64
CA VAL A 443 26.04 -30.04 -26.82
C VAL A 443 27.46 -30.38 -27.26
N THR A 444 27.78 -31.67 -27.34
CA THR A 444 29.12 -32.20 -27.63
C THR A 444 29.06 -33.19 -28.78
N GLU A 445 29.81 -32.93 -29.86
CA GLU A 445 29.98 -33.91 -30.94
C GLU A 445 30.88 -35.07 -30.47
N LEU A 446 30.32 -36.28 -30.48
CA LEU A 446 31.00 -37.55 -30.21
C LEU A 446 31.67 -38.07 -31.49
N ASP A 447 32.28 -39.27 -31.41
CA ASP A 447 32.93 -39.95 -32.54
C ASP A 447 31.98 -40.08 -33.76
N SER A 448 32.17 -39.18 -34.73
CA SER A 448 31.19 -38.90 -35.77
C SER A 448 31.65 -39.39 -37.13
N GLY A 449 31.02 -40.48 -37.59
CA GLY A 449 31.40 -41.16 -38.82
C GLY A 449 31.16 -40.38 -40.12
N LEU A 450 31.49 -41.02 -41.24
CA LEU A 450 31.29 -40.49 -42.60
C LEU A 450 29.80 -40.31 -42.97
N PHE A 451 28.89 -41.04 -42.31
CA PHE A 451 27.47 -41.12 -42.63
C PHE A 451 26.55 -40.59 -41.52
N SER A 452 27.04 -40.47 -40.29
CA SER A 452 26.31 -40.01 -39.11
C SER A 452 27.10 -38.93 -38.37
N ARG A 453 26.38 -38.00 -37.75
CA ARG A 453 26.87 -37.20 -36.62
C ARG A 453 26.39 -37.90 -35.35
N SER A 454 27.29 -38.09 -34.41
CA SER A 454 27.04 -38.65 -33.08
C SER A 454 27.11 -37.49 -32.09
N VAL A 455 26.13 -37.33 -31.21
CA VAL A 455 26.05 -36.16 -30.32
C VAL A 455 25.65 -36.64 -28.91
N SER A 456 26.31 -36.09 -27.89
CA SER A 456 25.79 -36.05 -26.52
C SER A 456 25.24 -34.66 -26.27
N ALA A 457 24.05 -34.56 -25.71
CA ALA A 457 23.46 -33.32 -25.25
C ALA A 457 23.06 -33.48 -23.78
N ARG A 458 23.56 -32.59 -22.93
CA ARG A 458 23.27 -32.57 -21.50
C ARG A 458 22.43 -31.34 -21.18
N VAL A 459 21.39 -31.54 -20.39
CA VAL A 459 20.56 -30.51 -19.76
C VAL A 459 20.70 -30.66 -18.26
N ASP A 460 21.12 -29.60 -17.60
CA ASP A 460 20.98 -29.39 -16.17
C ASP A 460 20.04 -28.18 -16.05
N PHE A 461 18.78 -28.35 -15.64
CA PHE A 461 17.81 -27.25 -15.55
C PHE A 461 17.13 -27.26 -14.19
N GLN A 462 17.04 -26.10 -13.55
CA GLN A 462 16.43 -25.89 -12.25
C GLN A 462 15.54 -24.64 -12.31
N LEU A 463 14.25 -24.80 -12.01
CA LEU A 463 13.38 -23.67 -11.72
C LEU A 463 13.78 -23.09 -10.36
N SER A 464 13.94 -21.77 -10.25
CA SER A 464 14.28 -21.10 -8.98
C SER A 464 13.17 -21.28 -7.94
N GLU A 465 13.46 -21.05 -6.66
CA GLU A 465 12.42 -21.06 -5.62
C GLU A 465 11.51 -19.82 -5.75
N ASP A 466 12.05 -18.70 -6.23
CA ASP A 466 11.33 -17.44 -6.42
C ASP A 466 10.25 -17.52 -7.52
N PHE A 467 10.44 -18.40 -8.51
CA PHE A 467 9.50 -18.62 -9.63
C PHE A 467 8.70 -19.93 -9.50
N GLN A 468 8.69 -20.55 -8.31
CA GLN A 468 7.86 -21.74 -8.04
C GLN A 468 6.40 -21.35 -7.77
N MET A 469 5.63 -21.32 -8.85
CA MET A 469 4.17 -21.28 -8.80
C MET A 469 3.56 -22.55 -8.20
N ASN A 470 2.51 -22.41 -7.40
CA ASN A 470 1.66 -23.56 -7.06
C ASN A 470 0.98 -24.09 -8.34
N ALA A 471 1.11 -25.39 -8.61
CA ALA A 471 0.55 -26.03 -9.80
C ALA A 471 0.00 -27.43 -9.47
N SER A 472 -1.13 -27.78 -10.10
CA SER A 472 -1.75 -29.11 -9.92
C SER A 472 -1.00 -30.22 -10.69
N SER A 473 -0.19 -29.85 -11.69
CA SER A 473 0.71 -30.75 -12.41
C SER A 473 1.84 -29.99 -13.09
N TYR A 474 3.03 -30.60 -13.16
CA TYR A 474 4.15 -30.13 -14.00
C TYR A 474 4.40 -31.14 -15.11
N GLU A 475 4.42 -30.69 -16.36
CA GLU A 475 4.76 -31.50 -17.52
C GLU A 475 5.97 -30.90 -18.25
N TYR A 476 6.73 -31.73 -18.98
CA TYR A 476 7.86 -31.25 -19.78
C TYR A 476 7.99 -31.99 -21.10
N GLU A 477 8.42 -31.28 -22.14
CA GLU A 477 8.97 -31.83 -23.37
C GLU A 477 10.31 -31.17 -23.71
N ILE A 478 11.37 -31.98 -23.79
CA ILE A 478 12.70 -31.55 -24.21
C ILE A 478 13.05 -32.19 -25.56
N LYS A 479 13.29 -31.35 -26.55
CA LYS A 479 13.46 -31.69 -27.97
C LYS A 479 14.90 -31.42 -28.42
N PHE A 480 15.62 -32.48 -28.74
CA PHE A 480 17.03 -32.42 -29.08
C PHE A 480 17.21 -32.25 -30.59
N GLY A 481 17.29 -31.00 -31.05
CA GLY A 481 17.29 -30.63 -32.47
C GLY A 481 18.46 -31.20 -33.28
N ASP A 482 19.61 -31.47 -32.64
CA ASP A 482 20.79 -32.07 -33.28
C ASP A 482 20.92 -33.58 -33.19
N ILE A 483 19.94 -34.23 -32.55
CA ILE A 483 19.77 -35.68 -32.55
C ILE A 483 18.63 -36.05 -33.51
N GLY A 484 18.82 -37.10 -34.32
CA GLY A 484 17.78 -37.62 -35.22
C GLY A 484 16.99 -38.78 -34.62
N SER A 485 17.64 -39.56 -33.76
CA SER A 485 17.03 -40.48 -32.80
C SER A 485 17.94 -40.57 -31.58
N ILE A 486 17.34 -40.51 -30.39
CA ILE A 486 18.00 -40.79 -29.11
C ILE A 486 18.34 -42.29 -29.05
N ASP A 487 19.36 -42.62 -28.27
CA ASP A 487 19.79 -43.97 -27.93
C ASP A 487 19.62 -44.16 -26.42
N ASP A 488 18.42 -44.59 -26.02
CA ASP A 488 17.98 -44.71 -24.62
C ASP A 488 18.97 -45.55 -23.79
N ALA A 489 19.61 -46.55 -24.41
CA ALA A 489 20.58 -47.42 -23.76
C ALA A 489 21.96 -46.78 -23.51
N LYS A 490 22.18 -45.54 -23.98
CA LYS A 490 23.35 -44.70 -23.67
C LYS A 490 23.00 -43.38 -22.99
N SER A 491 21.71 -43.11 -22.78
CA SER A 491 21.22 -41.86 -22.21
C SER A 491 20.96 -42.03 -20.72
N THR A 492 21.12 -40.97 -19.94
CA THR A 492 20.76 -40.96 -18.52
C THR A 492 19.70 -39.91 -18.23
N PHE A 493 18.73 -40.27 -17.39
CA PHE A 493 17.62 -39.44 -16.95
C PHE A 493 17.49 -39.60 -15.44
N ASN A 494 17.20 -38.51 -14.72
CA ASN A 494 16.95 -38.54 -13.28
C ASN A 494 15.46 -38.66 -12.92
N LEU A 495 14.57 -38.52 -13.90
CA LEU A 495 13.11 -38.61 -13.79
C LEU A 495 12.58 -39.79 -14.64
N GLU A 496 11.31 -40.18 -14.44
CA GLU A 496 10.64 -41.11 -15.35
C GLU A 496 10.30 -40.39 -16.67
N VAL A 497 10.78 -40.94 -17.79
CA VAL A 497 10.69 -40.33 -19.12
C VAL A 497 10.07 -41.26 -20.16
N LYS A 498 9.33 -40.66 -21.09
CA LYS A 498 8.94 -41.23 -22.38
C LYS A 498 9.82 -40.62 -23.47
N VAL A 499 10.60 -41.45 -24.15
CA VAL A 499 11.38 -41.02 -25.33
C VAL A 499 10.55 -41.26 -26.60
N ASP A 500 10.50 -40.26 -27.49
CA ASP A 500 9.85 -40.35 -28.80
C ASP A 500 10.74 -39.72 -29.88
N GLY A 501 11.52 -40.56 -30.57
CA GLY A 501 12.45 -40.13 -31.62
C GLY A 501 13.59 -39.26 -31.09
N ASN A 502 13.46 -37.94 -31.20
CA ASN A 502 14.39 -36.95 -30.65
C ASN A 502 13.79 -36.05 -29.55
N LYS A 503 12.60 -36.42 -29.04
CA LYS A 503 11.94 -35.79 -27.90
C LYS A 503 12.06 -36.69 -26.66
N VAL A 504 12.08 -36.06 -25.50
CA VAL A 504 11.95 -36.66 -24.17
C VAL A 504 10.82 -35.92 -23.47
N SER A 505 9.80 -36.62 -22.98
CA SER A 505 8.72 -35.99 -22.21
C SER A 505 8.30 -36.79 -20.99
N GLY A 506 7.69 -36.12 -20.02
CA GLY A 506 7.23 -36.73 -18.79
C GLY A 506 6.42 -35.76 -17.94
N GLN A 507 5.99 -36.25 -16.79
CA GLN A 507 5.48 -35.43 -15.70
C GLN A 507 6.58 -35.33 -14.63
N ASN A 508 6.59 -34.25 -13.87
CA ASN A 508 7.47 -34.08 -12.70
C ASN A 508 6.57 -33.97 -11.46
N ASP A 509 6.63 -34.97 -10.58
CA ASP A 509 5.76 -35.06 -9.38
C ASP A 509 6.28 -34.24 -8.19
N ALA A 510 7.38 -33.50 -8.37
CA ALA A 510 7.88 -32.45 -7.48
C ALA A 510 8.74 -31.43 -8.25
N ASN A 511 9.15 -30.34 -7.59
CA ASN A 511 9.94 -29.25 -8.16
C ASN A 511 11.43 -29.64 -8.30
N GLY A 512 11.70 -30.78 -8.95
CA GLY A 512 13.02 -31.40 -9.06
C GLY A 512 13.82 -30.92 -10.28
N MET A 513 15.09 -30.55 -10.05
CA MET A 513 16.10 -30.28 -11.09
C MET A 513 16.09 -31.38 -12.17
N ILE A 514 15.98 -30.98 -13.44
CA ILE A 514 16.06 -31.87 -14.60
C ILE A 514 17.53 -32.07 -14.97
N VAL A 515 18.01 -33.31 -14.89
CA VAL A 515 19.41 -33.69 -15.19
C VAL A 515 19.43 -34.83 -16.18
N PHE A 516 19.39 -34.48 -17.46
CA PHE A 516 19.39 -35.43 -18.58
C PHE A 516 20.70 -35.36 -19.35
N GLU A 517 21.31 -36.51 -19.65
CA GLU A 517 22.38 -36.60 -20.65
C GLU A 517 21.95 -37.58 -21.73
N VAL A 518 21.47 -37.07 -22.86
CA VAL A 518 21.02 -37.89 -23.99
C VAL A 518 22.15 -38.07 -25.00
N GLN A 519 22.32 -39.31 -25.44
CA GLN A 519 23.21 -39.62 -26.56
C GLN A 519 22.38 -40.09 -27.74
N GLY A 520 22.77 -39.68 -28.95
CA GLY A 520 22.03 -40.03 -30.15
C GLY A 520 22.81 -39.77 -31.43
N SER A 521 22.15 -39.97 -32.57
CA SER A 521 22.77 -39.68 -33.86
C SER A 521 21.81 -39.12 -34.90
N LYS A 522 22.37 -38.39 -35.87
CA LYS A 522 21.67 -37.72 -36.96
C LYS A 522 22.39 -38.06 -38.27
N MET A 523 21.69 -38.63 -39.25
CA MET A 523 22.33 -38.98 -40.53
C MET A 523 22.79 -37.71 -41.25
N LYS A 524 24.07 -37.68 -41.63
CA LYS A 524 24.65 -36.57 -42.41
C LYS A 524 24.00 -36.54 -43.79
N LEU A 525 23.74 -35.36 -44.36
CA LEU A 525 23.05 -35.20 -45.64
C LEU A 525 23.77 -35.95 -46.79
N VAL A 526 25.10 -36.11 -46.68
CA VAL A 526 25.93 -36.97 -47.55
C VAL A 526 25.46 -38.43 -47.59
N ALA A 527 24.95 -38.99 -46.49
CA ALA A 527 24.40 -40.34 -46.47
C ALA A 527 23.14 -40.45 -47.35
N TRP A 528 22.23 -39.47 -47.27
CA TRP A 528 21.06 -39.40 -48.15
C TRP A 528 21.44 -39.26 -49.63
N VAL A 529 22.44 -38.43 -49.94
CA VAL A 529 22.98 -38.32 -51.31
C VAL A 529 23.55 -39.65 -51.80
N ILE A 530 24.33 -40.36 -50.97
CA ILE A 530 24.92 -41.65 -51.33
C ILE A 530 23.84 -42.74 -51.46
N ILE A 531 22.84 -42.78 -50.57
CA ILE A 531 21.67 -43.69 -50.68
C ILE A 531 20.91 -43.43 -51.99
N GLY A 532 20.65 -42.16 -52.33
CA GLY A 532 20.03 -41.77 -53.60
C GLY A 532 20.85 -42.20 -54.82
N VAL A 533 22.17 -41.97 -54.81
CA VAL A 533 23.08 -42.40 -55.89
C VAL A 533 23.15 -43.93 -56.01
N VAL A 534 23.16 -44.67 -54.89
CA VAL A 534 23.14 -46.14 -54.88
C VAL A 534 21.81 -46.68 -55.41
N LEU A 535 20.67 -46.12 -55.01
CA LEU A 535 19.36 -46.49 -55.55
C LEU A 535 19.27 -46.25 -57.07
N LEU A 536 19.73 -45.09 -57.54
CA LEU A 536 19.81 -44.78 -58.97
C LEU A 536 20.76 -45.73 -59.72
N ALA A 537 21.90 -46.10 -59.14
CA ALA A 537 22.85 -47.05 -59.72
C ALA A 537 22.29 -48.48 -59.79
N VAL A 538 21.53 -48.92 -58.77
CA VAL A 538 20.84 -50.22 -58.76
C VAL A 538 19.75 -50.27 -59.85
N ILE A 539 18.92 -49.22 -59.95
CA ILE A 539 17.90 -49.10 -61.00
C ILE A 539 18.54 -49.11 -62.39
N GLY A 540 19.61 -48.34 -62.60
CA GLY A 540 20.37 -48.33 -63.86
C GLY A 540 21.01 -49.68 -64.20
N GLY A 541 21.56 -50.38 -63.20
CA GLY A 541 22.15 -51.72 -63.36
C GLY A 541 21.13 -52.77 -63.78
N ILE A 542 19.93 -52.75 -63.19
CA ILE A 542 18.82 -53.64 -63.55
C ILE A 542 18.40 -53.41 -65.01
N VAL A 543 18.24 -52.15 -65.43
CA VAL A 543 17.89 -51.79 -66.82
C VAL A 543 18.99 -52.26 -67.80
N GLY A 544 20.26 -52.07 -67.46
CA GLY A 544 21.40 -52.53 -68.26
C GLY A 544 21.43 -54.05 -68.44
N ALA A 545 21.23 -54.82 -67.37
CA ALA A 545 21.24 -56.29 -67.40
C ALA A 545 20.10 -56.86 -68.30
N VAL A 546 18.90 -56.29 -68.21
CA VAL A 546 17.74 -56.73 -69.00
C VAL A 546 17.92 -56.46 -70.50
N LEU A 547 18.56 -55.35 -70.87
CA LEU A 547 18.84 -55.00 -72.27
C LEU A 547 19.88 -55.93 -72.93
N ILE A 548 20.87 -56.41 -72.18
CA ILE A 548 21.91 -57.31 -72.70
C ILE A 548 21.33 -58.71 -72.98
N MET A 549 20.44 -59.23 -72.13
CA MET A 549 19.91 -60.59 -72.26
C MET A 549 18.93 -60.80 -73.43
N ARG A 550 18.24 -59.76 -73.93
CA ARG A 550 17.17 -59.92 -74.95
C ARG A 550 17.64 -60.14 -76.40
N ARG A 551 18.93 -60.11 -76.72
CA ARG A 551 19.43 -60.12 -78.12
C ARG A 551 19.52 -61.49 -78.84
N LYS A 552 18.95 -62.60 -78.32
CA LYS A 552 19.08 -63.94 -78.96
C LYS A 552 17.83 -64.87 -78.90
N LYS A 553 16.85 -64.73 -79.82
CA LYS A 553 16.20 -65.80 -80.66
C LYS A 553 14.99 -65.24 -81.47
N LYS A 554 14.32 -66.06 -82.30
CA LYS A 554 13.50 -65.64 -83.48
C LYS A 554 12.05 -66.21 -83.55
N THR A 555 11.13 -65.43 -84.15
CA THR A 555 10.01 -65.76 -85.11
C THR A 555 9.08 -66.98 -84.97
N GLY A 556 7.75 -66.81 -85.16
CA GLY A 556 6.79 -67.87 -85.59
C GLY A 556 5.29 -67.49 -85.52
N VAL A 557 4.47 -67.82 -86.54
CA VAL A 557 3.00 -67.51 -86.77
C VAL A 557 2.50 -68.26 -88.06
N PRO A 558 1.21 -68.25 -88.54
CA PRO A 558 -0.10 -67.70 -88.06
C PRO A 558 -1.35 -68.65 -88.19
N GLY A 559 -2.57 -68.15 -87.86
CA GLY A 559 -3.86 -68.46 -88.57
C GLY A 559 -4.93 -69.35 -87.89
N GLN A 560 -6.23 -69.40 -88.29
CA GLN A 560 -7.09 -68.46 -89.08
C GLN A 560 -8.62 -68.87 -89.10
N GLY A 561 -9.57 -67.91 -89.28
CA GLY A 561 -10.97 -68.08 -89.79
C GLY A 561 -12.11 -67.82 -88.77
N GLN A 562 -13.32 -67.22 -88.99
CA GLN A 562 -14.24 -66.80 -90.12
C GLN A 562 -15.58 -67.58 -90.15
N PRO A 563 -16.71 -67.11 -90.77
CA PRO A 563 -17.25 -65.74 -91.04
C PRO A 563 -18.82 -65.57 -91.00
N GLY A 564 -19.36 -64.36 -91.30
CA GLY A 564 -20.74 -64.11 -91.83
C GLY A 564 -21.53 -62.93 -91.20
N MET A 565 -21.56 -61.70 -91.77
CA MET A 565 -22.53 -61.12 -92.76
C MET A 565 -24.00 -61.02 -92.29
N GLY A 566 -24.76 -59.92 -92.44
CA GLY A 566 -24.61 -58.57 -93.04
C GLY A 566 -26.01 -57.88 -93.17
N GLN A 567 -26.29 -56.66 -93.66
CA GLN A 567 -25.55 -55.49 -94.18
C GLN A 567 -26.45 -54.20 -94.05
N GLY A 568 -25.96 -52.97 -94.28
CA GLY A 568 -26.79 -51.74 -94.41
C GLY A 568 -26.01 -50.40 -94.35
N GLN A 569 -26.23 -49.48 -95.31
CA GLN A 569 -25.47 -48.22 -95.54
C GLN A 569 -26.35 -47.19 -96.32
N PRO A 570 -25.89 -45.96 -96.71
CA PRO A 570 -24.67 -45.18 -96.42
C PRO A 570 -25.02 -43.82 -95.72
N GLY A 571 -24.18 -42.85 -95.38
CA GLY A 571 -22.80 -42.37 -95.69
C GLY A 571 -22.77 -40.86 -95.33
N MET A 572 -21.72 -40.02 -95.40
CA MET A 572 -20.30 -40.04 -95.80
C MET A 572 -19.64 -38.78 -95.16
N TYR A 573 -18.32 -38.57 -94.99
CA TYR A 573 -17.14 -39.44 -94.81
C TYR A 573 -16.10 -38.64 -93.96
N PRO A 574 -15.11 -39.27 -93.27
CA PRO A 574 -14.13 -38.63 -92.38
C PRO A 574 -12.75 -38.57 -93.12
N PRO A 575 -11.52 -38.82 -92.57
CA PRO A 575 -11.03 -39.08 -91.19
C PRO A 575 -9.63 -38.48 -90.85
N GLN A 576 -8.95 -39.10 -89.86
CA GLN A 576 -7.52 -38.97 -89.46
C GLN A 576 -7.21 -37.80 -88.51
N GLY A 577 -6.25 -37.88 -87.59
CA GLY A 577 -5.17 -38.86 -87.40
C GLY A 577 -3.85 -38.09 -87.25
N GLY A 578 -3.26 -38.09 -86.04
CA GLY A 578 -2.27 -37.08 -85.65
C GLY A 578 -0.83 -37.28 -86.18
N GLN A 579 -0.01 -36.24 -86.00
CA GLN A 579 1.44 -36.25 -86.23
C GLN A 579 2.18 -35.49 -85.11
N GLN A 580 3.39 -35.96 -84.78
CA GLN A 580 4.46 -35.19 -84.13
C GLN A 580 5.25 -34.45 -85.23
N PRO A 581 5.99 -33.33 -84.98
CA PRO A 581 7.14 -33.36 -84.05
C PRO A 581 7.63 -32.03 -83.39
N TYR A 582 8.66 -32.19 -82.54
CA TYR A 582 9.69 -31.19 -82.17
C TYR A 582 9.28 -29.92 -81.38
N GLY A 583 10.28 -29.24 -80.82
CA GLY A 583 10.11 -27.99 -80.05
C GLY A 583 11.44 -27.24 -79.82
N GLY A 584 11.37 -26.18 -79.01
CA GLY A 584 12.48 -25.38 -78.46
C GLY A 584 11.93 -24.60 -77.24
N GLN A 585 12.58 -24.55 -76.08
CA GLN A 585 13.88 -23.93 -75.74
C GLN A 585 13.90 -22.39 -75.84
N GLN A 586 13.56 -21.73 -74.71
CA GLN A 586 14.22 -20.53 -74.13
C GLN A 586 14.20 -19.20 -74.94
N PRO A 587 14.54 -18.01 -74.37
CA PRO A 587 15.28 -17.76 -73.11
C PRO A 587 14.77 -16.66 -72.13
N TYR A 588 15.34 -16.70 -70.92
CA TYR A 588 15.79 -15.62 -70.00
C TYR A 588 15.06 -14.24 -69.91
N GLY A 589 14.60 -13.92 -68.67
CA GLY A 589 15.08 -12.76 -67.88
C GLY A 589 14.51 -11.35 -68.11
N GLY A 590 14.34 -10.58 -67.01
CA GLY A 590 14.04 -9.14 -67.06
C GLY A 590 13.63 -8.53 -65.70
N GLU A 591 14.50 -7.72 -65.10
CA GLU A 591 14.21 -6.83 -63.94
C GLU A 591 13.88 -5.39 -64.41
N GLN A 592 13.86 -4.41 -63.48
CA GLN A 592 13.78 -2.93 -63.65
C GLN A 592 12.38 -2.26 -63.70
N GLN A 593 12.19 -0.99 -63.32
CA GLN A 593 12.72 -0.16 -62.20
C GLN A 593 12.01 1.23 -62.19
N TYR A 594 11.85 1.85 -60.99
CA TYR A 594 11.86 3.31 -60.69
C TYR A 594 10.92 4.35 -61.36
N GLY A 595 10.52 5.37 -60.55
CA GLY A 595 10.52 6.78 -60.99
C GLY A 595 9.29 7.68 -60.65
N GLY A 596 9.49 8.76 -59.87
CA GLY A 596 8.52 9.86 -59.67
C GLY A 596 8.86 10.80 -58.48
N GLU A 597 8.73 12.13 -58.61
CA GLU A 597 9.26 13.14 -57.67
C GLU A 597 8.25 14.27 -57.30
N GLN A 598 8.45 14.95 -56.15
CA GLN A 598 8.45 16.43 -55.89
C GLN A 598 7.95 16.80 -54.45
N GLN A 599 8.07 18.05 -53.96
CA GLN A 599 9.28 18.73 -53.41
C GLN A 599 8.86 19.88 -52.42
N TYR A 600 9.81 20.41 -51.63
CA TYR A 600 9.81 21.62 -50.74
C TYR A 600 9.38 21.46 -49.26
N GLY A 601 10.10 21.99 -48.25
CA GLY A 601 11.50 22.50 -48.27
C GLY A 601 11.95 23.43 -47.12
N GLY A 602 13.10 23.14 -46.49
CA GLY A 602 13.89 24.05 -45.61
C GLY A 602 13.74 23.81 -44.09
N GLN A 603 14.77 23.95 -43.24
CA GLN A 603 16.22 24.25 -43.45
C GLN A 603 17.13 23.48 -42.45
N GLN A 604 18.40 23.34 -42.82
CA GLN A 604 19.55 22.81 -42.05
C GLN A 604 20.55 23.97 -41.74
N PRO A 605 21.80 23.79 -41.20
CA PRO A 605 22.63 22.59 -40.91
C PRO A 605 23.05 22.50 -39.41
N TYR A 606 24.01 21.71 -38.90
CA TYR A 606 25.00 20.69 -39.37
C TYR A 606 25.27 19.73 -38.17
N GLY A 607 26.24 18.80 -38.05
CA GLY A 607 27.40 18.35 -38.85
C GLY A 607 28.68 18.32 -37.99
N GLY A 608 29.59 17.32 -38.04
CA GLY A 608 29.63 16.06 -38.82
C GLY A 608 30.76 15.12 -38.32
N PRO A 609 30.85 13.86 -38.80
CA PRO A 609 31.67 12.77 -38.20
C PRO A 609 33.03 12.53 -38.91
N GLN A 610 33.83 11.53 -38.46
CA GLN A 610 34.36 10.40 -39.29
C GLN A 610 35.35 9.41 -38.56
N TYR A 611 35.03 8.11 -38.63
CA TYR A 611 35.83 6.85 -38.66
C TYR A 611 37.18 6.61 -37.94
N GLY A 612 37.35 5.41 -37.34
CA GLY A 612 38.64 4.74 -37.12
C GLY A 612 38.60 3.38 -36.37
N GLN A 613 39.22 2.32 -36.92
CA GLN A 613 39.47 0.97 -36.33
C GLN A 613 40.73 0.36 -37.03
N PRO A 614 41.35 -0.77 -36.58
CA PRO A 614 41.18 -1.57 -35.34
C PRO A 614 42.52 -1.84 -34.58
N GLY A 615 42.50 -2.59 -33.45
CA GLY A 615 43.72 -3.18 -32.85
C GLY A 615 43.59 -3.87 -31.47
N GLN A 616 44.30 -4.97 -31.27
CA GLN A 616 44.50 -5.76 -30.02
C GLN A 616 45.92 -6.40 -30.05
N PRO A 617 46.47 -7.03 -28.99
CA PRO A 617 45.97 -7.23 -27.61
C PRO A 617 46.96 -6.78 -26.49
N GLY A 618 46.60 -6.93 -25.21
CA GLY A 618 47.50 -6.80 -24.06
C GLY A 618 46.86 -7.17 -22.71
N GLN A 619 47.62 -7.79 -21.80
CA GLN A 619 47.16 -8.21 -20.46
C GLN A 619 47.57 -7.19 -19.36
N GLY A 620 46.73 -6.98 -18.35
CA GLY A 620 47.11 -6.24 -17.13
C GLY A 620 45.96 -5.91 -16.16
N GLN A 621 46.10 -6.33 -14.91
CA GLN A 621 45.40 -5.86 -13.71
C GLN A 621 46.43 -5.24 -12.75
N PRO A 622 46.06 -4.50 -11.68
CA PRO A 622 44.77 -3.85 -11.37
C PRO A 622 44.92 -2.34 -11.01
N GLY A 623 43.81 -1.61 -10.83
CA GLY A 623 43.82 -0.27 -10.22
C GLY A 623 42.50 0.52 -10.32
N GLN A 624 42.10 1.17 -9.21
CA GLN A 624 41.00 2.16 -9.10
C GLN A 624 41.49 3.59 -9.50
N PRO A 625 40.65 4.65 -9.56
CA PRO A 625 39.22 4.77 -9.22
C PRO A 625 38.34 5.40 -10.34
N TYR A 626 37.09 5.76 -10.02
CA TYR A 626 36.32 6.78 -10.73
C TYR A 626 35.49 7.61 -9.74
N ASP A 627 35.43 8.93 -9.93
CA ASP A 627 34.80 9.89 -9.03
C ASP A 627 33.29 10.09 -9.31
N ARG A 628 32.53 10.44 -8.26
CA ARG A 628 31.12 10.87 -8.35
C ARG A 628 30.96 12.24 -7.65
N PRO A 629 30.63 13.32 -8.37
CA PRO A 629 30.30 14.61 -7.74
C PRO A 629 28.87 14.59 -7.18
N GLY A 630 28.54 15.28 -6.09
CA GLY A 630 29.41 15.99 -5.15
C GLY A 630 28.56 16.66 -4.06
N GLN A 631 28.96 16.57 -2.80
CA GLN A 631 28.14 16.99 -1.66
C GLN A 631 28.90 17.96 -0.75
N TYR A 632 28.26 19.07 -0.37
CA TYR A 632 28.74 20.03 0.61
C TYR A 632 28.16 19.65 2.00
N GLY A 633 28.85 19.71 3.14
CA GLY A 633 30.28 19.97 3.37
C GLY A 633 30.56 20.30 4.85
N GLN A 634 30.99 19.34 5.67
CA GLN A 634 31.32 19.55 7.10
C GLN A 634 32.84 19.73 7.35
N PRO A 635 33.26 20.68 8.21
CA PRO A 635 34.67 20.85 8.60
C PRO A 635 35.01 20.34 10.02
N GLY A 636 35.67 19.18 10.10
CA GLY A 636 36.80 18.90 11.01
C GLY A 636 36.61 18.90 12.55
N ALA A 637 36.61 17.72 13.16
CA ALA A 637 36.73 17.54 14.60
C ALA A 637 38.20 17.49 15.10
N PRO A 638 38.54 18.12 16.24
CA PRO A 638 39.77 17.86 17.00
C PRO A 638 39.55 16.83 18.12
N GLN A 639 40.57 16.03 18.43
CA GLN A 639 40.51 15.00 19.49
C GLN A 639 40.90 15.57 20.87
N GLY A 640 40.11 15.29 21.91
CA GLY A 640 40.50 15.53 23.31
C GLY A 640 39.35 15.34 24.31
N ALA A 641 39.46 14.36 25.22
CA ALA A 641 38.42 14.03 26.19
C ALA A 641 38.80 14.37 27.64
N PRO A 642 37.98 15.15 28.36
CA PRO A 642 37.85 15.16 29.82
C PRO A 642 36.55 14.46 30.29
N PRO A 643 36.35 14.22 31.60
CA PRO A 643 35.37 13.22 32.08
C PRO A 643 33.94 13.74 32.32
N SER A 644 33.00 12.79 32.38
CA SER A 644 31.58 12.97 32.70
C SER A 644 31.33 13.46 34.14
N PRO A 645 30.53 14.53 34.35
CA PRO A 645 29.99 14.92 35.65
C PRO A 645 28.97 13.90 36.20
N GLN A 646 28.64 14.03 37.49
CA GLN A 646 27.71 13.17 38.22
C GLN A 646 26.57 14.01 38.81
N GLY A 647 25.35 13.50 38.79
CA GLY A 647 24.25 13.96 39.66
C GLY A 647 22.98 14.42 38.95
N GLN A 648 21.91 13.65 39.11
CA GLN A 648 20.53 14.14 39.11
C GLN A 648 19.86 13.69 40.43
N PRO A 649 18.87 14.43 40.98
CA PRO A 649 18.28 14.10 42.29
C PRO A 649 17.37 12.88 42.24
N GLN A 650 17.46 12.02 43.27
CA GLN A 650 16.59 10.86 43.44
C GLN A 650 15.45 11.21 44.42
N TRP A 651 14.20 11.26 43.94
CA TRP A 651 13.03 11.40 44.81
C TRP A 651 12.68 10.12 45.58
N GLY A 652 11.96 10.27 46.68
CA GLY A 652 11.87 9.29 47.77
C GLY A 652 10.91 8.12 47.55
N ALA A 653 11.14 7.04 48.30
CA ALA A 653 10.33 5.82 48.26
C ALA A 653 9.16 5.83 49.29
N PRO A 654 8.02 5.19 48.99
CA PRO A 654 6.92 4.99 49.94
C PRO A 654 7.26 3.95 51.03
N PRO A 655 6.57 3.98 52.20
CA PRO A 655 6.83 3.08 53.31
C PRO A 655 6.33 1.63 53.08
N PRO A 656 6.95 0.61 53.72
CA PRO A 656 6.74 -0.80 53.36
C PRO A 656 5.49 -1.45 53.99
N GLY A 657 4.68 -2.10 53.16
CA GLY A 657 3.55 -2.97 53.56
C GLY A 657 3.12 -3.92 52.43
N GLN A 658 3.69 -5.13 52.41
CA GLN A 658 3.45 -6.19 51.40
C GLN A 658 2.11 -6.94 51.60
N PRO A 659 1.60 -7.75 50.62
CA PRO A 659 2.35 -8.46 49.56
C PRO A 659 1.85 -8.32 48.10
N SER A 660 2.75 -8.68 47.17
CA SER A 660 2.59 -8.62 45.71
C SER A 660 1.87 -9.82 45.09
N GLN A 661 1.41 -9.67 43.83
CA GLN A 661 1.07 -10.80 42.94
C GLN A 661 2.21 -11.11 41.94
N PHE A 662 2.07 -12.22 41.20
CA PHE A 662 3.11 -12.83 40.36
C PHE A 662 3.19 -12.27 38.94
N GLN A 663 4.40 -12.28 38.36
CA GLN A 663 4.64 -12.33 36.91
C GLN A 663 5.43 -13.62 36.56
N PRO A 664 5.17 -14.27 35.41
CA PRO A 664 5.97 -15.40 34.94
C PRO A 664 7.18 -14.94 34.08
N PRO A 665 8.35 -15.59 34.16
CA PRO A 665 9.50 -15.31 33.30
C PRO A 665 9.57 -16.21 32.06
N SER A 666 10.22 -15.72 31.01
CA SER A 666 10.60 -16.46 29.80
C SER A 666 12.14 -16.50 29.65
N GLU A 667 12.74 -17.66 29.36
CA GLU A 667 14.12 -17.74 28.86
C GLU A 667 14.57 -19.15 28.38
N GLY A 668 15.48 -19.18 27.39
CA GLY A 668 16.66 -20.06 27.36
C GLY A 668 16.51 -21.57 27.06
N ALA A 669 16.93 -22.01 25.87
CA ALA A 669 17.00 -23.43 25.48
C ALA A 669 18.36 -24.11 25.82
N GLN A 670 18.34 -25.39 26.22
CA GLN A 670 19.49 -26.31 26.25
C GLN A 670 19.08 -27.76 25.86
N ASN A 671 20.05 -28.66 25.65
CA ASN A 671 19.93 -29.79 24.70
C ASN A 671 20.15 -31.19 25.33
N LEU A 672 19.80 -32.27 24.59
CA LEU A 672 20.01 -33.73 24.87
C LEU A 672 19.10 -34.43 25.92
N PRO A 673 18.94 -35.78 25.89
CA PRO A 673 18.96 -36.76 24.79
C PRO A 673 17.70 -37.69 24.72
N PRO A 674 17.49 -38.49 23.65
CA PRO A 674 16.26 -39.31 23.48
C PRO A 674 16.22 -40.64 24.27
N ARG A 675 15.01 -41.17 24.48
CA ARG A 675 14.72 -42.50 25.08
C ARG A 675 13.50 -43.19 24.38
N PRO A 676 13.23 -44.50 24.61
CA PRO A 676 12.71 -45.39 23.55
C PRO A 676 11.19 -45.63 23.58
N PRO A 677 10.62 -46.29 22.54
CA PRO A 677 9.18 -46.40 22.30
C PRO A 677 8.50 -47.67 22.86
N GLU A 678 7.17 -47.72 22.66
CA GLU A 678 6.25 -48.88 22.74
C GLU A 678 5.90 -49.46 24.13
N PRO A 679 4.77 -50.22 24.28
CA PRO A 679 3.72 -50.56 23.29
C PRO A 679 2.29 -50.09 23.67
N GLY A 680 1.37 -50.10 22.70
CA GLY A 680 -0.04 -49.64 22.84
C GLY A 680 -1.08 -50.74 23.09
N VAL A 681 -2.37 -50.35 23.07
CA VAL A 681 -3.57 -51.21 23.16
C VAL A 681 -4.63 -50.75 22.15
N ALA A 682 -5.49 -51.67 21.68
CA ALA A 682 -6.32 -51.48 20.48
C ALA A 682 -7.75 -50.94 20.71
N SER A 683 -8.26 -50.26 19.67
CA SER A 683 -9.65 -50.12 19.20
C SER A 683 -10.84 -50.45 20.14
N GLY A 684 -11.74 -49.48 20.31
CA GLY A 684 -13.05 -49.69 20.96
C GLY A 684 -14.15 -48.68 20.57
N SER A 685 -14.95 -49.04 19.56
CA SER A 685 -16.33 -48.60 19.25
C SER A 685 -16.80 -47.16 19.56
N ALA A 686 -17.16 -46.42 18.50
CA ALA A 686 -18.01 -45.22 18.61
C ALA A 686 -19.50 -45.58 18.88
N PRO A 687 -20.23 -44.82 19.71
CA PRO A 687 -21.69 -44.88 19.81
C PRO A 687 -22.35 -44.12 18.63
N GLN A 688 -23.64 -44.40 18.40
CA GLN A 688 -24.39 -43.93 17.22
C GLN A 688 -25.09 -42.59 17.47
N ALA A 689 -25.38 -41.85 16.38
CA ALA A 689 -26.21 -40.65 16.42
C ALA A 689 -27.70 -40.98 16.66
N GLU A 690 -28.38 -40.20 17.49
CA GLU A 690 -29.84 -40.15 17.55
C GLU A 690 -30.38 -39.04 16.63
N SER A 691 -31.42 -39.35 15.87
CA SER A 691 -31.98 -38.45 14.85
C SER A 691 -32.99 -37.46 15.45
N MET A 692 -32.71 -36.17 15.37
CA MET A 692 -33.72 -35.13 15.60
C MET A 692 -34.69 -35.05 14.40
N PRO A 693 -36.01 -34.87 14.61
CA PRO A 693 -36.97 -34.74 13.53
C PRO A 693 -36.87 -33.37 12.84
N PRO A 694 -37.18 -33.27 11.52
CA PRO A 694 -37.14 -32.01 10.79
C PRO A 694 -38.24 -31.04 11.25
N PRO A 695 -38.00 -29.70 11.17
CA PRO A 695 -39.01 -28.70 11.50
C PRO A 695 -40.20 -28.72 10.51
N PRO A 696 -41.40 -28.29 10.94
CA PRO A 696 -42.57 -28.24 10.08
C PRO A 696 -42.42 -27.18 8.98
N ALA A 697 -42.87 -27.50 7.76
CA ALA A 697 -42.81 -26.59 6.62
C ALA A 697 -43.67 -25.33 6.85
N ALA A 698 -43.10 -24.16 6.58
CA ALA A 698 -43.81 -22.88 6.62
C ALA A 698 -44.91 -22.81 5.55
N ALA A 699 -46.01 -22.13 5.86
CA ALA A 699 -47.14 -21.99 4.95
C ALA A 699 -46.86 -20.98 3.82
N ALA A 700 -47.38 -21.24 2.62
CA ALA A 700 -47.25 -20.34 1.48
C ALA A 700 -48.01 -19.00 1.73
N PRO A 701 -47.45 -17.86 1.31
CA PRO A 701 -48.09 -16.55 1.48
C PRO A 701 -49.36 -16.41 0.62
N PRO A 702 -50.34 -15.59 1.06
CA PRO A 702 -51.53 -15.28 0.27
C PRO A 702 -51.18 -14.42 -0.97
N PRO A 703 -51.98 -14.48 -2.05
CA PRO A 703 -51.74 -13.69 -3.25
C PRO A 703 -51.89 -12.18 -3.00
N ALA A 704 -51.02 -11.38 -3.62
CA ALA A 704 -50.96 -9.94 -3.45
C ALA A 704 -52.27 -9.22 -3.85
N ALA A 705 -52.64 -8.20 -3.07
CA ALA A 705 -53.72 -7.27 -3.43
C ALA A 705 -53.28 -6.34 -4.57
N ALA A 706 -54.19 -6.00 -5.46
CA ALA A 706 -53.91 -5.10 -6.58
C ALA A 706 -53.65 -3.66 -6.10
N ALA A 707 -52.63 -3.01 -6.65
CA ALA A 707 -52.31 -1.61 -6.37
C ALA A 707 -53.41 -0.65 -6.86
N PRO A 708 -53.68 0.45 -6.14
CA PRO A 708 -54.56 1.52 -6.63
C PRO A 708 -53.91 2.27 -7.81
N PRO A 709 -54.70 2.91 -8.70
CA PRO A 709 -54.17 3.72 -9.79
C PRO A 709 -53.47 4.99 -9.27
N PRO A 710 -52.48 5.53 -9.99
CA PRO A 710 -51.78 6.76 -9.60
C PRO A 710 -52.71 7.98 -9.60
N PRO A 711 -52.44 9.00 -8.76
CA PRO A 711 -53.21 10.23 -8.74
C PRO A 711 -53.08 11.01 -10.06
N THR A 712 -54.18 11.61 -10.51
CA THR A 712 -54.18 12.55 -11.63
C THR A 712 -53.42 13.82 -11.26
N ALA A 713 -52.53 14.27 -12.15
CA ALA A 713 -51.88 15.58 -12.01
C ALA A 713 -52.91 16.72 -11.97
N PRO A 714 -52.68 17.78 -11.16
CA PRO A 714 -53.46 19.01 -11.28
C PRO A 714 -53.11 19.71 -12.60
N ASP A 715 -54.14 20.20 -13.28
CA ASP A 715 -54.04 21.01 -14.48
C ASP A 715 -54.32 22.49 -14.14
N ASP A 716 -53.97 23.35 -15.08
CA ASP A 716 -54.28 24.78 -15.17
C ASP A 716 -53.54 25.74 -14.21
N SER A 717 -53.62 26.99 -14.61
CA SER A 717 -52.68 28.08 -14.45
C SER A 717 -53.02 29.06 -13.32
N THR A 718 -52.01 29.83 -12.93
CA THR A 718 -52.21 31.24 -12.58
C THR A 718 -51.04 32.07 -13.08
N GLU A 719 -51.28 32.91 -14.09
CA GLU A 719 -50.48 34.11 -14.32
C GLU A 719 -50.79 35.11 -13.19
N ASP A 720 -49.79 35.85 -12.69
CA ASP A 720 -50.02 37.03 -11.85
C ASP A 720 -49.05 38.17 -12.25
N PRO A 721 -49.53 39.36 -12.65
CA PRO A 721 -48.68 40.39 -13.24
C PRO A 721 -48.25 41.51 -12.27
N ALA A 722 -46.94 41.76 -12.23
CA ALA A 722 -46.28 43.05 -12.02
C ALA A 722 -46.71 43.96 -10.84
N SER A 723 -45.79 44.12 -9.88
CA SER A 723 -45.52 45.38 -9.16
C SER A 723 -44.05 45.46 -8.78
#